data_AF-A0A222SN75-F1
#
_entry.id   AF-A0A222SN75-F1
#
_cell.length_a   1.000
_cell.length_b   1.000
_cell.length_c   1.000
_cell.angle_alpha   90.00
_cell.angle_beta   90.00
_cell.angle_gamma   90.00
#
_symmetry.space_group_name_H-M   'P 1'
#
loop_
_entity.id
_entity.type
_entity.pdbx_description
1 polymer ?
#
loop_
_entity_poly.entity_id
_entity_poly.type
_entity_poly.pdbx_seq_one_letter_code
_entity_poly.pdbx_strand_id
1 'polypeptide(L)'
;MRRSADIDALQQVLSAALGSREPVCSLAQLGRDADAFAALDPAVLERPTLVGGGSPYHPTSPVPALHTLDELARRADELNVAQILVPNVRRSDDTGALRAAGLVPLATESECVVRLPGEVDEVLRARVGAGQLHDLRRHHHALSCDVTWERIPLTELDGNPWAKDAFVELHRCRTERHGGQDNLYNADALDALAHGSLADRTEMLVRRSEKTVVQAGLITTSHNGRGLYYLTQAIDHDDPAARHNLHVATLYELYRHARRSGLEWVHLGRGDAHRMRPLGADLFVPLDHWLRAPGLAAPAAEGAEQAVSEFAALPVTGVPVPGPARFRQVPRFDTIDLSSNTSPFLGAAAEYPHLDTAELADTYLTTISTLPGHDGVDALSADHLLFTSGAVDGVMLLLAALASPGECVCVMPPTFPLYAHFAHLLRLPVVEVPLCGDDLSRLDTEGILEADPRVTILCDPNNPVGTRLDPEQVHDLLVGGRGLVVIDEAYVEFSEKPSYAGLVEEHDNLIVLRTLSKAWGLAAARCGIALAQPGIVEALRRVQVPFGFTNASQHAVRDRLTNSRPVLDGIQRIRAERDRMASALAEHPAVDRVFPSETNFLFVRLHKHERVMEQLRDAGIVVADTGRAIPDTCRITIGDRRANTALLDALSSAV
;
A
#
# COMPACT_ATOMS: atom_id res chain seq x y z
N MET A 1 35.60 -28.17 -8.56
CA MET A 1 34.95 -29.48 -8.39
C MET A 1 33.58 -29.24 -7.78
N ARG A 2 32.54 -29.70 -8.48
CA ARG A 2 31.14 -29.73 -8.03
C ARG A 2 31.01 -30.37 -6.64
N ARG A 3 30.04 -29.88 -5.85
CA ARG A 3 28.95 -30.64 -5.19
C ARG A 3 28.10 -29.64 -4.37
N SER A 4 26.87 -29.35 -4.78
CA SER A 4 25.62 -30.10 -4.53
C SER A 4 24.98 -29.93 -3.14
N ALA A 5 25.58 -29.22 -2.17
CA ALA A 5 25.10 -29.36 -0.79
C ALA A 5 23.74 -28.73 -0.41
N ASP A 6 23.21 -27.72 -1.10
CA ASP A 6 21.96 -27.05 -0.63
C ASP A 6 20.71 -27.27 -1.50
N ILE A 7 20.87 -27.91 -2.67
CA ILE A 7 19.73 -28.49 -3.43
C ILE A 7 19.54 -29.96 -3.04
N ASP A 8 20.60 -30.65 -2.60
CA ASP A 8 20.52 -31.99 -2.01
C ASP A 8 19.66 -32.00 -0.72
N ALA A 9 19.61 -30.91 0.05
CA ALA A 9 18.80 -30.81 1.26
C ALA A 9 17.28 -30.75 0.98
N LEU A 10 16.85 -30.02 -0.05
CA LEU A 10 15.44 -29.92 -0.42
C LEU A 10 14.96 -31.16 -1.20
N GLN A 11 15.84 -31.78 -2.00
CA GLN A 11 15.58 -33.06 -2.66
C GLN A 11 15.62 -34.27 -1.70
N GLN A 12 16.41 -34.23 -0.61
CA GLN A 12 16.40 -35.26 0.43
C GLN A 12 15.13 -35.25 1.29
N VAL A 13 14.52 -34.08 1.53
CA VAL A 13 13.21 -33.99 2.21
C VAL A 13 12.10 -34.58 1.33
N LEU A 14 12.14 -34.34 0.02
CA LEU A 14 11.21 -34.94 -0.95
C LEU A 14 11.41 -36.46 -1.12
N SER A 15 12.62 -36.98 -0.85
CA SER A 15 12.94 -38.42 -0.95
C SER A 15 12.66 -39.21 0.34
N ALA A 16 12.60 -38.56 1.52
CA ALA A 16 12.24 -39.20 2.78
C ALA A 16 10.72 -39.42 2.95
N ALA A 17 9.90 -38.68 2.20
CA ALA A 17 8.44 -38.89 2.11
C ALA A 17 8.07 -40.24 1.44
N LEU A 18 9.04 -40.92 0.83
CA LEU A 18 8.94 -42.30 0.34
C LEU A 18 9.07 -43.35 1.48
N GLY A 19 8.91 -42.99 2.78
CA GLY A 19 8.83 -43.97 3.87
C GLY A 19 8.92 -43.52 5.35
N SER A 20 8.34 -42.40 5.78
CA SER A 20 8.28 -42.00 7.22
C SER A 20 6.88 -41.49 7.65
N ARG A 21 6.56 -41.57 8.95
CA ARG A 21 5.23 -41.35 9.56
C ARG A 21 4.92 -39.90 10.04
N GLU A 22 5.53 -38.86 9.46
CA GLU A 22 5.24 -37.44 9.80
C GLU A 22 5.29 -36.51 8.54
N PRO A 23 4.59 -35.35 8.55
CA PRO A 23 3.88 -34.80 7.38
C PRO A 23 4.73 -34.11 6.29
N VAL A 24 4.17 -34.13 5.08
CA VAL A 24 4.74 -33.55 3.85
C VAL A 24 4.49 -32.03 3.83
N CYS A 25 5.44 -31.29 4.40
CA CYS A 25 5.63 -29.83 4.43
C CYS A 25 4.60 -28.96 5.19
N SER A 26 5.09 -28.08 6.08
CA SER A 26 4.31 -27.02 6.74
C SER A 26 4.61 -25.64 6.14
N LEU A 27 3.69 -24.66 6.24
CA LEU A 27 3.87 -23.29 5.72
C LEU A 27 5.17 -22.62 6.16
N ALA A 28 5.65 -22.91 7.38
CA ALA A 28 6.92 -22.41 7.91
C ALA A 28 8.14 -22.80 7.05
N GLN A 29 8.03 -23.84 6.21
CA GLN A 29 9.10 -24.34 5.34
C GLN A 29 9.05 -23.76 3.91
N LEU A 30 7.98 -23.04 3.52
CA LEU A 30 7.85 -22.44 2.19
C LEU A 30 8.60 -21.11 2.02
N GLY A 31 9.10 -20.51 3.11
CA GLY A 31 10.10 -19.44 3.10
C GLY A 31 9.78 -18.19 2.26
N ARG A 32 8.52 -17.93 1.94
CA ARG A 32 8.06 -16.77 1.17
C ARG A 32 6.99 -16.00 1.94
N ASP A 33 6.90 -14.69 1.69
CA ASP A 33 6.00 -13.73 2.33
C ASP A 33 4.66 -14.35 2.75
N ALA A 34 4.42 -14.41 4.05
CA ALA A 34 3.18 -14.93 4.64
C ALA A 34 1.94 -14.18 4.13
N ASP A 35 2.11 -12.90 3.77
CA ASP A 35 1.07 -12.02 3.24
C ASP A 35 0.42 -12.54 1.95
N ALA A 36 1.17 -13.29 1.12
CA ALA A 36 0.64 -13.85 -0.14
C ALA A 36 -0.42 -14.94 0.08
N PHE A 37 -0.49 -15.53 1.29
CA PHE A 37 -1.40 -16.61 1.65
C PHE A 37 -2.45 -16.18 2.70
N ALA A 38 -2.37 -14.93 3.19
CA ALA A 38 -3.24 -14.41 4.25
C ALA A 38 -4.73 -14.35 3.86
N ALA A 39 -5.04 -14.32 2.56
CA ALA A 39 -6.42 -14.33 2.05
C ALA A 39 -7.07 -15.73 2.00
N LEU A 40 -6.37 -16.79 2.40
CA LEU A 40 -6.89 -18.15 2.41
C LEU A 40 -7.50 -18.49 3.77
N ASP A 41 -8.63 -19.20 3.74
CA ASP A 41 -9.26 -19.75 4.94
C ASP A 41 -8.24 -20.61 5.72
N PRO A 42 -8.04 -20.37 7.03
CA PRO A 42 -7.17 -21.18 7.88
C PRO A 42 -7.42 -22.69 7.78
N ALA A 43 -8.67 -23.12 7.57
CA ALA A 43 -9.03 -24.53 7.40
C ALA A 43 -8.52 -25.13 6.08
N VAL A 44 -8.15 -24.30 5.10
CA VAL A 44 -7.44 -24.70 3.86
C VAL A 44 -5.95 -24.84 4.15
N LEU A 45 -5.38 -23.98 5.01
CA LEU A 45 -3.95 -23.96 5.35
C LEU A 45 -3.49 -25.15 6.21
N GLU A 46 -4.40 -25.79 6.96
CA GLU A 46 -4.11 -26.93 7.84
C GLU A 46 -4.10 -28.31 7.14
N ARG A 47 -4.39 -28.37 5.83
CA ARG A 47 -4.49 -29.63 5.09
C ARG A 47 -3.14 -30.06 4.49
N PRO A 48 -2.86 -31.37 4.37
CA PRO A 48 -1.71 -31.87 3.61
C PRO A 48 -1.74 -31.34 2.17
N THR A 49 -0.68 -30.66 1.73
CA THR A 49 -0.73 -29.81 0.52
C THR A 49 0.50 -29.97 -0.38
N LEU A 50 0.28 -30.08 -1.70
CA LEU A 50 1.34 -30.11 -2.71
C LEU A 50 1.43 -28.73 -3.38
N VAL A 51 2.61 -28.12 -3.40
CA VAL A 51 2.83 -26.92 -4.24
C VAL A 51 3.28 -27.41 -5.62
N GLY A 52 2.54 -27.07 -6.67
CA GLY A 52 2.87 -27.41 -8.04
C GLY A 52 4.28 -26.92 -8.40
N GLY A 53 5.24 -27.84 -8.42
CA GLY A 53 6.65 -27.55 -8.71
C GLY A 53 6.90 -27.46 -10.20
N GLY A 54 7.00 -26.24 -10.71
CA GLY A 54 7.17 -25.92 -12.13
C GLY A 54 6.03 -24.99 -12.56
N SER A 55 6.35 -23.83 -13.13
CA SER A 55 5.36 -22.78 -13.45
C SER A 55 4.35 -23.32 -14.48
N PRO A 56 3.13 -23.75 -14.08
CA PRO A 56 2.15 -24.26 -15.04
C PRO A 56 1.49 -23.10 -15.82
N TYR A 57 1.80 -21.87 -15.41
CA TYR A 57 1.33 -20.61 -15.95
C TYR A 57 2.49 -19.76 -16.48
N HIS A 58 2.42 -19.35 -17.74
CA HIS A 58 3.40 -18.51 -18.41
C HIS A 58 2.74 -17.24 -19.00
N PRO A 59 3.47 -16.11 -19.17
CA PRO A 59 3.13 -14.90 -19.95
C PRO A 59 2.21 -15.09 -21.17
N THR A 60 2.28 -16.26 -21.80
CA THR A 60 1.65 -16.59 -23.07
C THR A 60 0.48 -17.57 -22.97
N SER A 61 0.23 -18.21 -21.82
CA SER A 61 -0.85 -19.21 -21.69
C SER A 61 -1.85 -18.85 -20.57
N PRO A 62 -3.16 -18.71 -20.89
CA PRO A 62 -4.20 -18.39 -19.91
C PRO A 62 -4.71 -19.61 -19.12
N VAL A 63 -4.41 -20.84 -19.56
CA VAL A 63 -4.84 -22.08 -18.90
C VAL A 63 -3.71 -23.12 -19.07
N PRO A 64 -3.37 -23.92 -18.04
CA PRO A 64 -2.45 -25.03 -18.20
C PRO A 64 -3.06 -26.06 -19.15
N ALA A 65 -2.24 -26.76 -19.92
CA ALA A 65 -2.74 -27.80 -20.81
C ALA A 65 -3.35 -28.94 -19.98
N LEU A 66 -4.37 -29.62 -20.53
CA LEU A 66 -5.05 -30.75 -19.86
C LEU A 66 -4.06 -31.80 -19.35
N HIS A 67 -3.05 -32.15 -20.15
CA HIS A 67 -2.01 -33.10 -19.73
C HIS A 67 -1.22 -32.64 -18.50
N THR A 68 -1.01 -31.33 -18.33
CA THR A 68 -0.33 -30.74 -17.18
C THR A 68 -1.20 -30.82 -15.93
N LEU A 69 -2.51 -30.61 -16.09
CA LEU A 69 -3.50 -30.75 -15.01
C LEU A 69 -3.63 -32.22 -14.58
N ASP A 70 -3.71 -33.14 -15.55
CA ASP A 70 -3.79 -34.59 -15.31
C ASP A 70 -2.54 -35.10 -14.61
N GLU A 71 -1.36 -34.61 -14.99
CA GLU A 71 -0.09 -34.99 -14.36
C GLU A 71 0.01 -34.48 -12.91
N LEU A 72 -0.43 -33.25 -12.64
CA LEU A 72 -0.47 -32.72 -11.28
C LEU A 72 -1.45 -33.50 -10.41
N ALA A 73 -2.65 -33.80 -10.93
CA ALA A 73 -3.65 -34.59 -10.23
C ALA A 73 -3.14 -36.01 -9.94
N ARG A 74 -2.58 -36.71 -10.94
CA ARG A 74 -1.98 -38.03 -10.78
C ARG A 74 -0.87 -38.02 -9.73
N ARG A 75 -0.03 -37.00 -9.72
CA ARG A 75 1.08 -36.85 -8.79
C ARG A 75 0.61 -36.56 -7.36
N ALA A 76 -0.49 -35.82 -7.18
CA ALA A 76 -1.11 -35.64 -5.87
C ALA A 76 -1.77 -36.92 -5.35
N ASP A 77 -2.41 -37.71 -6.21
CA ASP A 77 -2.95 -39.02 -5.86
C ASP A 77 -1.82 -39.98 -5.43
N GLU A 78 -0.71 -40.00 -6.17
CA GLU A 78 0.48 -40.81 -5.85
C GLU A 78 1.12 -40.42 -4.51
N LEU A 79 1.08 -39.14 -4.17
CA LEU A 79 1.66 -38.58 -2.95
C LEU A 79 0.65 -38.49 -1.79
N ASN A 80 -0.60 -38.94 -2.00
CA ASN A 80 -1.70 -38.91 -1.03
C ASN A 80 -1.90 -37.52 -0.40
N VAL A 81 -1.96 -36.48 -1.23
CA VAL A 81 -2.06 -35.08 -0.81
C VAL A 81 -3.50 -34.60 -0.96
N ALA A 82 -4.02 -33.87 0.04
CA ALA A 82 -5.43 -33.49 0.08
C ALA A 82 -5.78 -32.32 -0.86
N GLN A 83 -4.78 -31.54 -1.29
CA GLN A 83 -4.95 -30.41 -2.20
C GLN A 83 -3.63 -30.01 -2.89
N ILE A 84 -3.75 -29.31 -4.03
CA ILE A 84 -2.61 -28.77 -4.78
C ILE A 84 -2.73 -27.26 -4.89
N LEU A 85 -1.70 -26.53 -4.44
CA LEU A 85 -1.58 -25.08 -4.66
C LEU A 85 -0.90 -24.82 -6.00
N VAL A 86 -1.49 -23.94 -6.79
CA VAL A 86 -0.99 -23.52 -8.11
C VAL A 86 -0.54 -22.06 -8.00
N PRO A 87 0.77 -21.80 -7.83
CA PRO A 87 1.28 -20.44 -7.72
C PRO A 87 1.23 -19.70 -9.07
N ASN A 88 1.38 -18.38 -9.00
CA ASN A 88 1.45 -17.45 -10.13
C ASN A 88 0.21 -17.44 -11.05
N VAL A 89 -0.98 -17.62 -10.48
CA VAL A 89 -2.27 -17.51 -11.18
C VAL A 89 -2.75 -16.06 -11.15
N ARG A 90 -3.34 -15.61 -12.24
CA ARG A 90 -3.75 -14.21 -12.41
C ARG A 90 -5.09 -13.94 -11.79
N ARG A 91 -5.30 -12.73 -11.27
CA ARG A 91 -6.61 -12.34 -10.71
C ARG A 91 -7.70 -12.33 -11.78
N SER A 92 -7.36 -12.02 -13.04
CA SER A 92 -8.31 -12.06 -14.17
C SER A 92 -8.35 -13.38 -14.96
N ASP A 93 -7.60 -14.42 -14.57
CA ASP A 93 -7.66 -15.70 -15.28
C ASP A 93 -8.95 -16.46 -14.98
N ASP A 94 -9.48 -17.14 -15.99
CA ASP A 94 -10.54 -18.13 -15.80
C ASP A 94 -9.95 -19.35 -15.07
N THR A 95 -10.13 -19.35 -13.75
CA THR A 95 -9.67 -20.43 -12.87
C THR A 95 -10.66 -21.60 -12.82
N GLY A 96 -11.71 -21.60 -13.63
CA GLY A 96 -12.75 -22.63 -13.64
C GLY A 96 -12.19 -24.04 -13.88
N ALA A 97 -11.25 -24.19 -14.81
CA ALA A 97 -10.60 -25.48 -15.09
C ALA A 97 -9.71 -25.97 -13.93
N LEU A 98 -8.98 -25.06 -13.28
CA LEU A 98 -8.15 -25.38 -12.11
C LEU A 98 -9.02 -25.85 -10.93
N ARG A 99 -10.08 -25.08 -10.64
CA ARG A 99 -11.02 -25.37 -9.56
C ARG A 99 -11.79 -26.67 -9.84
N ALA A 100 -12.18 -26.90 -11.09
CA ALA A 100 -12.83 -28.15 -11.51
C ALA A 100 -11.91 -29.38 -11.36
N ALA A 101 -10.60 -29.19 -11.50
CA ALA A 101 -9.59 -30.21 -11.25
C ALA A 101 -9.17 -30.33 -9.76
N GLY A 102 -9.83 -29.63 -8.84
CA GLY A 102 -9.53 -29.69 -7.40
C GLY A 102 -8.27 -28.90 -6.97
N LEU A 103 -7.78 -28.00 -7.82
CA LEU A 103 -6.58 -27.19 -7.58
C LEU A 103 -6.93 -25.82 -6.97
N VAL A 104 -6.03 -25.26 -6.17
CA VAL A 104 -6.18 -23.95 -5.50
C VAL A 104 -5.25 -22.93 -6.17
N PRO A 105 -5.77 -21.96 -6.95
CA PRO A 105 -4.97 -20.95 -7.63
C PRO A 105 -4.47 -19.86 -6.67
N LEU A 106 -3.22 -19.44 -6.79
CA LEU A 106 -2.59 -18.42 -5.92
C LEU A 106 -1.79 -17.39 -6.71
N ALA A 107 -1.90 -16.13 -6.32
CA ALA A 107 -1.08 -15.02 -6.84
C ALA A 107 0.12 -14.79 -5.91
N THR A 108 1.22 -15.51 -6.15
CA THR A 108 2.40 -15.52 -5.26
C THR A 108 3.48 -14.51 -5.61
N GLU A 109 3.41 -13.87 -6.78
CA GLU A 109 4.37 -12.86 -7.26
C GLU A 109 3.63 -11.74 -7.98
N SER A 110 4.17 -10.51 -7.96
CA SER A 110 3.63 -9.38 -8.73
C SER A 110 4.45 -9.12 -9.99
N GLU A 111 3.77 -8.66 -11.05
CA GLU A 111 4.40 -8.04 -12.21
C GLU A 111 4.95 -6.67 -11.80
N CYS A 112 6.23 -6.43 -12.07
CA CYS A 112 6.91 -5.23 -11.64
C CYS A 112 7.05 -4.27 -12.81
N VAL A 113 6.49 -3.07 -12.71
CA VAL A 113 6.50 -2.07 -13.77
C VAL A 113 7.28 -0.83 -13.32
N VAL A 114 8.00 -0.25 -14.28
CA VAL A 114 8.72 1.02 -14.16
C VAL A 114 8.07 2.01 -15.11
N ARG A 115 7.29 2.96 -14.59
CA ARG A 115 6.83 4.12 -15.38
C ARG A 115 7.98 5.09 -15.65
N LEU A 116 8.01 5.71 -16.81
CA LEU A 116 9.04 6.65 -17.26
C LEU A 116 8.42 8.01 -17.66
N PRO A 117 7.87 8.78 -16.71
CA PRO A 117 7.19 10.05 -17.00
C PRO A 117 8.13 11.17 -17.47
N GLY A 118 9.44 11.01 -17.27
CA GLY A 118 10.45 11.99 -17.64
C GLY A 118 11.77 11.32 -18.01
N GLU A 119 12.87 12.04 -17.87
CA GLU A 119 14.21 11.50 -18.15
C GLU A 119 14.56 10.36 -17.17
N VAL A 120 15.13 9.28 -17.71
CA VAL A 120 15.36 8.02 -16.96
C VAL A 120 16.14 8.25 -15.67
N ASP A 121 17.21 9.07 -15.71
CA ASP A 121 18.04 9.36 -14.55
C ASP A 121 17.29 10.15 -13.47
N GLU A 122 16.37 11.04 -13.85
CA GLU A 122 15.56 11.81 -12.90
C GLU A 122 14.53 10.91 -12.22
N VAL A 123 13.84 10.10 -13.02
CA VAL A 123 12.86 9.11 -12.53
C VAL A 123 13.52 8.14 -11.55
N LEU A 124 14.65 7.55 -11.94
CA LEU A 124 15.36 6.59 -11.08
C LEU A 124 15.95 7.27 -9.84
N ARG A 125 16.49 8.50 -9.95
CA ARG A 125 17.01 9.22 -8.78
C ARG A 125 15.94 9.43 -7.72
N ALA A 126 14.72 9.76 -8.12
CA ALA A 126 13.60 9.95 -7.19
C ALA A 126 13.19 8.63 -6.52
N ARG A 127 13.23 7.50 -7.24
CA ARG A 127 12.73 6.21 -6.75
C ARG A 127 13.74 5.39 -5.96
N VAL A 128 14.98 5.33 -6.44
CA VAL A 128 16.01 4.47 -5.86
C VAL A 128 17.12 5.24 -5.15
N GLY A 129 17.10 6.57 -5.25
CA GLY A 129 18.14 7.43 -4.68
C GLY A 129 19.41 7.53 -5.52
N ALA A 130 20.25 8.51 -5.19
CA ALA A 130 21.45 8.83 -5.97
C ALA A 130 22.52 7.73 -5.96
N GLY A 131 22.68 7.02 -4.83
CA GLY A 131 23.66 5.93 -4.69
C GLY A 131 23.33 4.74 -5.58
N GLN A 132 22.09 4.25 -5.52
CA GLN A 132 21.65 3.14 -6.35
C GLN A 132 21.67 3.51 -7.84
N LEU A 133 21.28 4.74 -8.21
CA LEU A 133 21.41 5.21 -9.59
C LEU A 133 22.87 5.23 -10.06
N HIS A 134 23.80 5.65 -9.21
CA HIS A 134 25.23 5.60 -9.52
C HIS A 134 25.68 4.15 -9.79
N ASP A 135 25.23 3.20 -8.98
CA ASP A 135 25.53 1.78 -9.18
C ASP A 135 24.94 1.25 -10.49
N LEU A 136 23.68 1.55 -10.81
CA LEU A 136 23.05 1.18 -12.09
C LEU A 136 23.88 1.69 -13.28
N ARG A 137 24.28 2.97 -13.24
CA ARG A 137 25.12 3.60 -14.27
C ARG A 137 26.50 2.96 -14.37
N ARG A 138 27.14 2.66 -13.23
CA ARG A 138 28.46 2.03 -13.19
C ARG A 138 28.42 0.65 -13.84
N HIS A 139 27.46 -0.19 -13.47
CA HIS A 139 27.31 -1.53 -14.07
C HIS A 139 27.02 -1.46 -15.56
N HIS A 140 26.14 -0.54 -15.99
CA HIS A 140 25.87 -0.31 -17.40
C HIS A 140 27.13 0.13 -18.16
N HIS A 141 27.86 1.13 -17.66
CA HIS A 141 29.06 1.65 -18.30
C HIS A 141 30.17 0.60 -18.42
N ALA A 142 30.44 -0.15 -17.35
CA ALA A 142 31.45 -1.21 -17.35
C ALA A 142 31.18 -2.25 -18.44
N LEU A 143 29.90 -2.63 -18.64
CA LEU A 143 29.51 -3.61 -19.65
C LEU A 143 29.43 -3.06 -21.08
N SER A 144 29.08 -1.78 -21.26
CA SER A 144 28.99 -1.15 -22.57
C SER A 144 30.35 -0.97 -23.26
N CYS A 145 31.46 -1.13 -22.54
CA CYS A 145 32.82 -1.08 -23.09
C CYS A 145 33.30 -2.42 -23.68
N ASP A 146 32.74 -3.54 -23.24
CA ASP A 146 33.26 -4.89 -23.53
C ASP A 146 32.34 -5.76 -24.41
N VAL A 147 31.06 -5.37 -24.57
CA VAL A 147 30.03 -6.23 -25.16
C VAL A 147 29.04 -5.40 -26.00
N THR A 148 28.84 -5.75 -27.27
CA THR A 148 27.85 -5.07 -28.14
C THR A 148 26.43 -5.58 -27.91
N TRP A 149 25.47 -4.65 -27.99
CA TRP A 149 24.03 -4.90 -27.88
C TRP A 149 23.45 -5.04 -29.30
N GLU A 150 22.91 -6.21 -29.64
CA GLU A 150 22.28 -6.46 -30.95
C GLU A 150 20.79 -6.80 -30.76
N ARG A 151 19.95 -6.22 -31.62
CA ARG A 151 18.49 -6.41 -31.64
C ARG A 151 18.10 -7.02 -32.96
N ILE A 152 17.45 -8.17 -32.90
CA ILE A 152 17.01 -8.91 -34.08
C ILE A 152 15.48 -8.96 -34.03
N PRO A 153 14.76 -8.29 -34.95
CA PRO A 153 13.32 -8.46 -35.08
C PRO A 153 12.97 -9.93 -35.24
N LEU A 154 11.95 -10.42 -34.54
CA LEU A 154 11.60 -11.85 -34.61
C LEU A 154 11.17 -12.26 -36.03
N THR A 155 10.66 -11.33 -36.83
CA THR A 155 10.36 -11.51 -38.27
C THR A 155 11.59 -11.77 -39.14
N GLU A 156 12.80 -11.43 -38.66
CA GLU A 156 14.07 -11.64 -39.36
C GLU A 156 14.88 -12.81 -38.76
N LEU A 157 14.30 -13.56 -37.83
CA LEU A 157 15.01 -14.59 -37.08
C LEU A 157 15.50 -15.74 -37.98
N ASP A 158 14.75 -16.09 -39.01
CA ASP A 158 15.14 -17.13 -40.00
C ASP A 158 16.43 -16.76 -40.75
N GLY A 159 16.71 -15.46 -40.91
CA GLY A 159 17.95 -14.95 -41.49
C GLY A 159 19.14 -15.00 -40.51
N ASN A 160 18.90 -15.31 -39.23
CA ASN A 160 19.87 -15.27 -38.15
C ASN A 160 19.90 -16.58 -37.33
N PRO A 161 20.21 -17.74 -37.97
CA PRO A 161 20.16 -19.05 -37.31
C PRO A 161 21.12 -19.12 -36.10
N TRP A 162 22.25 -18.43 -36.18
CA TRP A 162 23.22 -18.35 -35.08
C TRP A 162 22.63 -17.75 -33.79
N ALA A 163 21.72 -16.78 -33.90
CA ALA A 163 21.10 -16.12 -32.76
C ALA A 163 20.00 -16.99 -32.14
N LYS A 164 19.21 -17.64 -33.00
CA LYS A 164 18.22 -18.66 -32.62
C LYS A 164 18.87 -19.79 -31.83
N ASP A 165 19.94 -20.37 -32.38
CA ASP A 165 20.68 -21.47 -31.75
C ASP A 165 21.26 -21.06 -30.40
N ALA A 166 21.89 -19.87 -30.34
CA ALA A 166 22.44 -19.34 -29.10
C ALA A 166 21.36 -19.08 -28.03
N PHE A 167 20.20 -18.55 -28.41
CA PHE A 167 19.09 -18.31 -27.49
C PHE A 167 18.57 -19.63 -26.89
N VAL A 168 18.33 -20.64 -27.74
CA VAL A 168 17.86 -21.96 -27.32
C VAL A 168 18.89 -22.63 -26.41
N GLU A 169 20.16 -22.56 -26.78
CA GLU A 169 21.27 -23.15 -26.02
C GLU A 169 21.45 -22.48 -24.65
N LEU A 170 21.42 -21.15 -24.58
CA LEU A 170 21.51 -20.44 -23.29
C LEU A 170 20.32 -20.74 -22.39
N HIS A 171 19.10 -20.83 -22.93
CA HIS A 171 17.91 -21.19 -22.15
C HIS A 171 17.92 -22.66 -21.73
N ARG A 172 18.46 -23.56 -22.56
CA ARG A 172 18.73 -24.97 -22.20
C ARG A 172 19.73 -25.05 -21.05
N CYS A 173 20.90 -24.43 -21.19
CA CYS A 173 21.94 -24.36 -20.14
C CYS A 173 21.42 -23.74 -18.84
N ARG A 174 20.61 -22.67 -18.94
CA ARG A 174 19.92 -22.08 -17.78
C ARG A 174 19.00 -23.11 -17.13
N THR A 175 18.16 -23.79 -17.90
CA THR A 175 17.21 -24.81 -17.39
C THR A 175 17.95 -25.98 -16.73
N GLU A 176 19.05 -26.45 -17.32
CA GLU A 176 19.89 -27.50 -16.77
C GLU A 176 20.59 -27.11 -15.46
N ARG A 177 21.10 -25.87 -15.38
CA ARG A 177 21.65 -25.32 -14.12
C ARG A 177 20.61 -25.24 -13.00
N HIS A 178 19.32 -25.15 -13.33
CA HIS A 178 18.21 -25.02 -12.38
C HIS A 178 17.39 -26.30 -12.18
N GLY A 179 17.90 -27.48 -12.56
CA GLY A 179 17.26 -28.77 -12.22
C GLY A 179 16.30 -29.36 -13.27
N GLY A 180 16.23 -28.77 -14.47
CA GLY A 180 16.00 -29.52 -15.72
C GLY A 180 14.65 -30.21 -15.92
N GLN A 181 13.51 -29.51 -15.86
CA GLN A 181 12.23 -30.15 -16.23
C GLN A 181 11.32 -29.48 -17.27
N ASP A 182 11.57 -28.26 -17.78
CA ASP A 182 10.92 -27.79 -19.03
C ASP A 182 11.58 -26.52 -19.57
N ASN A 183 12.26 -26.61 -20.73
CA ASN A 183 12.70 -25.42 -21.45
C ASN A 183 11.54 -24.90 -22.31
N LEU A 184 10.75 -23.97 -21.75
CA LEU A 184 9.64 -23.30 -22.44
C LEU A 184 10.09 -22.41 -23.61
N TYR A 185 11.39 -22.08 -23.68
CA TYR A 185 12.02 -21.25 -24.70
C TYR A 185 12.93 -22.10 -25.59
N ASN A 186 12.34 -23.15 -26.17
CA ASN A 186 12.98 -24.04 -27.13
C ASN A 186 12.81 -23.53 -28.58
N ALA A 187 13.38 -24.26 -29.54
CA ALA A 187 13.34 -23.88 -30.96
C ALA A 187 11.90 -23.74 -31.49
N ASP A 188 11.03 -24.68 -31.14
CA ASP A 188 9.62 -24.68 -31.60
C ASP A 188 8.83 -23.49 -31.03
N ALA A 189 9.05 -23.16 -29.76
CA ALA A 189 8.41 -22.01 -29.12
C ALA A 189 8.87 -20.68 -29.75
N LEU A 190 10.16 -20.60 -30.07
CA LEU A 190 10.73 -19.43 -30.71
C LEU A 190 10.26 -19.30 -32.18
N ASP A 191 10.11 -20.41 -32.90
CA ASP A 191 9.52 -20.43 -34.25
C ASP A 191 8.04 -20.03 -34.23
N ALA A 192 7.27 -20.53 -33.25
CA ALA A 192 5.88 -20.15 -33.08
C ALA A 192 5.73 -18.64 -32.80
N LEU A 193 6.65 -18.04 -32.04
CA LEU A 193 6.68 -16.59 -31.81
C LEU A 193 7.08 -15.82 -33.07
N ALA A 194 8.09 -16.29 -33.81
CA ALA A 194 8.61 -15.63 -35.01
C ALA A 194 7.61 -15.63 -36.18
N HIS A 195 6.72 -16.63 -36.23
CA HIS A 195 5.68 -16.76 -37.26
C HIS A 195 4.28 -16.36 -36.75
N GLY A 196 4.19 -15.93 -35.49
CA GLY A 196 2.94 -15.57 -34.83
C GLY A 196 2.62 -14.08 -34.93
N SER A 197 1.44 -13.71 -34.46
CA SER A 197 0.93 -12.32 -34.44
C SER A 197 1.72 -11.37 -33.51
N LEU A 198 2.64 -11.90 -32.71
CA LEU A 198 3.53 -11.11 -31.86
C LEU A 198 4.87 -10.79 -32.54
N ALA A 199 5.22 -11.44 -33.65
CA ALA A 199 6.51 -11.31 -34.32
C ALA A 199 6.85 -9.85 -34.66
N ASP A 200 5.89 -9.13 -35.24
CA ASP A 200 6.04 -7.73 -35.68
C ASP A 200 6.38 -6.75 -34.54
N ARG A 201 6.15 -7.15 -33.29
CA ARG A 201 6.37 -6.33 -32.10
C ARG A 201 7.40 -6.94 -31.15
N THR A 202 8.01 -8.06 -31.51
CA THR A 202 8.94 -8.80 -30.64
C THR A 202 10.34 -8.76 -31.24
N GLU A 203 11.33 -8.57 -30.39
CA GLU A 203 12.73 -8.54 -30.77
C GLU A 203 13.53 -9.43 -29.83
N MET A 204 14.53 -10.11 -30.39
CA MET A 204 15.55 -10.80 -29.64
C MET A 204 16.68 -9.84 -29.29
N LEU A 205 17.01 -9.80 -28.01
CA LEU A 205 18.19 -9.15 -27.48
C LEU A 205 19.33 -10.15 -27.43
N VAL A 206 20.47 -9.81 -28.03
CA VAL A 206 21.66 -10.65 -28.00
C VAL A 206 22.87 -9.81 -27.59
N ARG A 207 23.66 -10.33 -26.65
CA ARG A 207 24.98 -9.76 -26.30
C ARG A 207 26.10 -10.73 -26.63
N ARG A 208 27.17 -10.20 -27.20
CA ARG A 208 28.33 -10.97 -27.66
C ARG A 208 29.63 -10.49 -27.03
N SER A 209 30.37 -11.41 -26.41
CA SER A 209 31.77 -11.21 -26.07
C SER A 209 32.61 -11.84 -27.18
N GLU A 210 33.35 -11.03 -27.93
CA GLU A 210 34.03 -11.44 -29.16
C GLU A 210 33.09 -12.17 -30.16
N LYS A 211 33.18 -13.51 -30.24
CA LYS A 211 32.36 -14.36 -31.12
C LYS A 211 31.29 -15.17 -30.38
N THR A 212 31.27 -15.15 -29.05
CA THR A 212 30.38 -15.99 -28.23
C THR A 212 29.21 -15.17 -27.72
N VAL A 213 28.00 -15.73 -27.77
CA VAL A 213 26.81 -15.10 -27.20
C VAL A 213 26.79 -15.39 -25.69
N VAL A 214 26.84 -14.33 -24.89
CA VAL A 214 26.91 -14.41 -23.41
C VAL A 214 25.57 -14.10 -22.74
N GLN A 215 24.64 -13.47 -23.47
CA GLN A 215 23.28 -13.21 -23.02
C GLN A 215 22.34 -13.18 -24.21
N ALA A 216 21.16 -13.78 -24.06
CA ALA A 216 20.08 -13.68 -25.04
C ALA A 216 18.72 -13.52 -24.32
N GLY A 217 17.81 -12.73 -24.86
CA GLY A 217 16.49 -12.49 -24.27
C GLY A 217 15.47 -12.02 -25.28
N LEU A 218 14.21 -11.93 -24.86
CA LEU A 218 13.11 -11.44 -25.70
C LEU A 218 12.47 -10.21 -25.06
N ILE A 219 12.24 -9.19 -25.88
CA ILE A 219 11.41 -8.04 -25.54
C ILE A 219 10.25 -7.93 -26.53
N THR A 220 9.10 -7.47 -26.07
CA THR A 220 7.97 -7.18 -26.96
C THR A 220 7.33 -5.84 -26.61
N THR A 221 7.02 -5.05 -27.64
CA THR A 221 6.28 -3.80 -27.48
C THR A 221 4.81 -4.11 -27.22
N SER A 222 4.22 -3.41 -26.26
CA SER A 222 2.82 -3.54 -25.90
C SER A 222 1.90 -3.31 -27.09
N HIS A 223 0.69 -3.87 -27.01
CA HIS A 223 -0.23 -3.81 -28.14
C HIS A 223 -0.71 -2.40 -28.49
N ASN A 224 -0.68 -1.50 -27.51
CA ASN A 224 -0.99 -0.08 -27.65
C ASN A 224 0.24 0.79 -28.01
N GLY A 225 1.43 0.20 -28.14
CA GLY A 225 2.66 0.92 -28.49
C GLY A 225 3.21 1.84 -27.40
N ARG A 226 2.71 1.76 -26.16
CA ARG A 226 3.10 2.67 -25.06
C ARG A 226 4.11 2.07 -24.08
N GLY A 227 4.44 0.79 -24.15
CA GLY A 227 5.40 0.20 -23.24
C GLY A 227 6.10 -1.05 -23.73
N LEU A 228 7.06 -1.49 -22.92
CA LEU A 228 7.98 -2.56 -23.26
C LEU A 228 7.84 -3.72 -22.27
N TYR A 229 7.57 -4.92 -22.76
CA TYR A 229 7.64 -6.15 -21.99
C TYR A 229 9.01 -6.79 -22.11
N TYR A 230 9.64 -7.06 -20.98
CA TYR A 230 10.79 -7.94 -20.94
C TYR A 230 10.35 -9.37 -20.64
N LEU A 231 10.29 -10.21 -21.68
CA LEU A 231 9.67 -11.54 -21.60
C LEU A 231 10.58 -12.55 -20.91
N THR A 232 11.84 -12.63 -21.33
CA THR A 232 12.82 -13.56 -20.76
C THR A 232 14.25 -13.14 -21.07
N GLN A 233 15.18 -13.76 -20.34
CA GLN A 233 16.61 -13.75 -20.67
C GLN A 233 17.30 -15.03 -20.18
N ALA A 234 18.42 -15.34 -20.79
CA ALA A 234 19.40 -16.28 -20.27
C ALA A 234 20.79 -15.65 -20.37
N ILE A 235 21.62 -15.88 -19.35
CA ILE A 235 22.99 -15.38 -19.24
C ILE A 235 23.91 -16.59 -19.04
N ASP A 236 25.04 -16.60 -19.74
CA ASP A 236 26.07 -17.59 -19.48
C ASP A 236 26.92 -17.19 -18.25
N HIS A 237 26.47 -17.57 -17.06
CA HIS A 237 27.22 -17.32 -15.81
C HIS A 237 28.61 -17.96 -15.72
N ASP A 238 28.98 -18.89 -16.61
CA ASP A 238 30.33 -19.46 -16.62
C ASP A 238 31.33 -18.56 -17.38
N ASP A 239 30.84 -17.62 -18.19
CA ASP A 239 31.67 -16.68 -18.94
C ASP A 239 32.21 -15.53 -18.04
N PRO A 240 33.52 -15.24 -18.06
CA PRO A 240 34.11 -14.13 -17.30
C PRO A 240 33.49 -12.77 -17.58
N ALA A 241 33.05 -12.50 -18.82
CA ALA A 241 32.37 -11.28 -19.20
C ALA A 241 30.98 -11.16 -18.55
N ALA A 242 30.36 -12.28 -18.18
CA ALA A 242 29.05 -12.33 -17.55
C ALA A 242 29.05 -12.16 -16.02
N ARG A 243 30.23 -12.11 -15.39
CA ARG A 243 30.38 -11.97 -13.92
C ARG A 243 29.94 -10.60 -13.37
N HIS A 244 29.82 -9.59 -14.23
CA HIS A 244 29.40 -8.24 -13.85
C HIS A 244 27.88 -8.10 -13.96
N ASN A 245 27.10 -8.54 -12.96
CA ASN A 245 25.65 -8.37 -12.80
C ASN A 245 24.85 -7.92 -14.06
N LEU A 246 24.91 -8.71 -15.14
CA LEU A 246 24.44 -8.37 -16.50
C LEU A 246 22.96 -8.03 -16.55
N HIS A 247 22.19 -8.65 -15.66
CA HIS A 247 20.78 -8.40 -15.46
C HIS A 247 20.50 -6.91 -15.19
N VAL A 248 21.19 -6.34 -14.20
CA VAL A 248 20.99 -4.94 -13.76
C VAL A 248 21.33 -3.94 -14.87
N ALA A 249 22.45 -4.17 -15.57
CA ALA A 249 22.86 -3.32 -16.69
C ALA A 249 21.90 -3.41 -17.89
N THR A 250 21.26 -4.56 -18.08
CA THR A 250 20.26 -4.77 -19.13
C THR A 250 19.00 -4.00 -18.82
N LEU A 251 18.50 -4.05 -17.58
CA LEU A 251 17.33 -3.28 -17.17
C LEU A 251 17.53 -1.77 -17.33
N TYR A 252 18.70 -1.24 -16.92
CA TYR A 252 18.98 0.18 -17.10
C TYR A 252 19.02 0.59 -18.58
N GLU A 253 19.57 -0.23 -19.47
CA GLU A 253 19.49 0.05 -20.92
C GLU A 253 18.08 -0.09 -21.47
N LEU A 254 17.26 -1.03 -20.95
CA LEU A 254 15.85 -1.13 -21.32
C LEU A 254 15.08 0.14 -20.96
N TYR A 255 15.34 0.76 -19.81
CA TYR A 255 14.72 2.04 -19.45
C TYR A 255 15.10 3.15 -20.43
N ARG A 256 16.39 3.25 -20.78
CA ARG A 256 16.89 4.23 -21.74
C ARG A 256 16.31 4.00 -23.13
N HIS A 257 16.26 2.74 -23.55
CA HIS A 257 15.68 2.35 -24.83
C HIS A 257 14.20 2.71 -24.89
N ALA A 258 13.42 2.30 -23.89
CA ALA A 258 12.00 2.63 -23.80
C ALA A 258 11.79 4.13 -23.93
N ARG A 259 12.57 4.94 -23.20
CA ARG A 259 12.47 6.40 -23.29
C ARG A 259 12.84 6.95 -24.68
N ARG A 260 13.94 6.47 -25.29
CA ARG A 260 14.33 6.88 -26.67
C ARG A 260 13.29 6.50 -27.71
N SER A 261 12.59 5.40 -27.49
CA SER A 261 11.51 4.90 -28.36
C SER A 261 10.15 5.52 -28.07
N GLY A 262 10.08 6.51 -27.18
CA GLY A 262 8.81 7.18 -26.81
C GLY A 262 7.86 6.32 -25.98
N LEU A 263 8.35 5.20 -25.44
CA LEU A 263 7.59 4.33 -24.55
C LEU A 263 7.54 4.94 -23.15
N GLU A 264 6.43 4.74 -22.48
CA GLU A 264 6.07 5.34 -21.21
C GLU A 264 6.37 4.45 -20.01
N TRP A 265 6.57 3.15 -20.23
CA TRP A 265 6.84 2.20 -19.15
C TRP A 265 7.61 0.97 -19.63
N VAL A 266 8.29 0.31 -18.68
CA VAL A 266 8.98 -0.97 -18.87
C VAL A 266 8.48 -1.97 -17.84
N HIS A 267 8.02 -3.12 -18.32
CA HIS A 267 7.60 -4.25 -17.51
C HIS A 267 8.79 -5.20 -17.29
N LEU A 268 9.17 -5.39 -16.03
CA LEU A 268 10.38 -6.10 -15.61
C LEU A 268 10.20 -7.61 -15.41
N GLY A 269 8.99 -8.12 -15.55
CA GLY A 269 8.67 -9.51 -15.24
C GLY A 269 8.11 -9.68 -13.82
N ARG A 270 8.10 -10.92 -13.35
CA ARG A 270 7.65 -11.29 -12.01
C ARG A 270 8.73 -11.03 -10.97
N GLY A 271 8.34 -10.57 -9.79
CA GLY A 271 9.25 -10.41 -8.66
C GLY A 271 8.55 -9.89 -7.40
N ASP A 272 9.23 -10.00 -6.27
CA ASP A 272 8.80 -9.36 -5.02
C ASP A 272 9.19 -7.87 -5.00
N ALA A 273 8.44 -7.09 -4.23
CA ALA A 273 8.62 -5.65 -4.14
C ALA A 273 10.00 -5.28 -3.60
N HIS A 274 10.53 -6.04 -2.64
CA HIS A 274 11.81 -5.77 -2.01
C HIS A 274 12.98 -5.87 -3.00
N ARG A 275 12.96 -6.82 -3.93
CA ARG A 275 14.00 -7.00 -4.95
C ARG A 275 13.88 -6.02 -6.11
N MET A 276 12.67 -5.61 -6.45
CA MET A 276 12.40 -4.85 -7.67
C MET A 276 12.32 -3.35 -7.44
N ARG A 277 11.98 -2.87 -6.22
CA ARG A 277 12.07 -1.45 -5.84
C ARG A 277 13.49 -0.87 -6.03
N PRO A 278 14.59 -1.54 -5.64
CA PRO A 278 15.96 -1.07 -5.91
C PRO A 278 16.32 -0.98 -7.40
N LEU A 279 15.51 -1.56 -8.29
CA LEU A 279 15.66 -1.48 -9.74
C LEU A 279 14.79 -0.38 -10.35
N GLY A 280 14.01 0.34 -9.54
CA GLY A 280 13.17 1.46 -9.95
C GLY A 280 11.70 1.13 -10.18
N ALA A 281 11.27 -0.11 -9.89
CA ALA A 281 9.87 -0.51 -9.98
C ALA A 281 9.01 0.35 -9.04
N ASP A 282 7.94 0.91 -9.57
CA ASP A 282 7.03 1.82 -8.85
C ASP A 282 5.56 1.39 -8.92
N LEU A 283 5.28 0.30 -9.61
CA LEU A 283 3.97 -0.30 -9.71
C LEU A 283 4.12 -1.83 -9.66
N PHE A 284 3.42 -2.45 -8.73
CA PHE A 284 3.38 -3.90 -8.52
C PHE A 284 1.99 -4.38 -8.86
N VAL A 285 1.86 -5.02 -10.02
CA VAL A 285 0.57 -5.41 -10.58
C VAL A 285 0.37 -6.90 -10.26
N PRO A 286 -0.74 -7.30 -9.61
CA PRO A 286 -1.10 -8.71 -9.52
C PRO A 286 -1.13 -9.31 -10.93
N LEU A 287 -0.57 -10.51 -11.10
CA LEU A 287 -0.42 -11.11 -12.43
C LEU A 287 -1.76 -11.02 -13.18
N ASP A 288 -1.73 -10.44 -14.37
CA ASP A 288 -2.75 -10.37 -15.42
C ASP A 288 -1.93 -10.56 -16.71
N HIS A 289 -2.38 -11.22 -17.80
CA HIS A 289 -1.60 -11.22 -19.06
C HIS A 289 -2.22 -10.37 -20.15
N TRP A 290 -1.30 -9.93 -20.99
CA TRP A 290 -1.33 -8.70 -21.77
C TRP A 290 -0.95 -8.90 -23.22
N LEU A 291 -0.63 -10.14 -23.62
CA LEU A 291 -0.40 -10.48 -25.02
C LEU A 291 -1.74 -10.66 -25.74
N ARG A 292 -2.58 -9.62 -25.74
CA ARG A 292 -3.67 -9.55 -26.71
C ARG A 292 -3.05 -9.20 -28.06
N ALA A 293 -2.76 -10.25 -28.82
CA ALA A 293 -2.77 -10.12 -30.26
C ALA A 293 -4.16 -9.64 -30.70
N PRO A 294 -4.28 -8.79 -31.74
CA PRO A 294 -5.57 -8.49 -32.33
C PRO A 294 -6.32 -9.80 -32.65
N GLY A 295 -7.45 -10.05 -31.99
CA GLY A 295 -8.27 -11.26 -32.21
C GLY A 295 -8.55 -12.15 -30.99
N LEU A 296 -7.96 -11.91 -29.81
CA LEU A 296 -8.25 -12.65 -28.57
C LEU A 296 -9.21 -11.86 -27.67
N ALA A 297 -10.44 -12.35 -27.50
CA ALA A 297 -11.46 -11.74 -26.65
C ALA A 297 -11.24 -12.05 -25.15
N ALA A 298 -11.62 -11.10 -24.28
CA ALA A 298 -11.64 -11.29 -22.84
C ALA A 298 -12.85 -12.15 -22.41
N PRO A 299 -12.75 -12.99 -21.36
CA PRO A 299 -13.93 -13.50 -20.68
C PRO A 299 -14.72 -12.34 -20.05
N ALA A 300 -16.04 -12.47 -19.98
CA ALA A 300 -16.89 -11.53 -19.27
C ALA A 300 -16.65 -11.62 -17.76
N ALA A 301 -16.40 -10.48 -17.10
CA ALA A 301 -16.19 -10.42 -15.67
C ALA A 301 -17.54 -10.41 -14.92
N GLU A 302 -17.87 -11.51 -14.24
CA GLU A 302 -18.91 -11.52 -13.21
C GLU A 302 -18.22 -11.34 -11.85
N GLY A 303 -18.30 -10.13 -11.29
CA GLY A 303 -17.78 -9.82 -9.95
C GLY A 303 -18.88 -9.97 -8.89
N ALA A 304 -18.62 -10.75 -7.84
CA ALA A 304 -19.46 -10.80 -6.65
C ALA A 304 -19.20 -9.54 -5.79
N GLU A 305 -20.23 -8.73 -5.54
CA GLU A 305 -20.16 -7.59 -4.61
C GLU A 305 -19.95 -8.07 -3.16
N GLN A 306 -19.05 -7.42 -2.43
CA GLN A 306 -18.92 -7.59 -0.98
C GLN A 306 -20.20 -7.11 -0.27
N ALA A 307 -20.63 -7.84 0.76
CA ALA A 307 -21.79 -7.48 1.57
C ALA A 307 -21.52 -6.20 2.37
N VAL A 308 -22.49 -5.28 2.39
CA VAL A 308 -22.41 -4.00 3.11
C VAL A 308 -22.74 -4.21 4.60
N SER A 309 -22.10 -3.45 5.49
CA SER A 309 -22.37 -3.48 6.95
C SER A 309 -23.83 -3.11 7.29
N GLU A 310 -24.35 -3.66 8.40
CA GLU A 310 -25.65 -3.29 8.97
C GLU A 310 -25.69 -1.83 9.48
N PHE A 311 -24.53 -1.22 9.73
CA PHE A 311 -24.41 0.19 10.09
C PHE A 311 -24.47 1.14 8.89
N ALA A 312 -24.54 0.64 7.66
CA ALA A 312 -24.74 1.50 6.50
C ALA A 312 -26.13 2.15 6.57
N ALA A 313 -26.20 3.47 6.39
CA ALA A 313 -27.48 4.14 6.22
C ALA A 313 -28.13 3.65 4.93
N LEU A 314 -29.47 3.65 4.90
CA LEU A 314 -30.19 3.45 3.65
C LEU A 314 -29.70 4.51 2.65
N PRO A 315 -29.22 4.13 1.45
CA PRO A 315 -28.66 5.09 0.53
C PRO A 315 -29.71 6.15 0.20
N VAL A 316 -29.39 7.41 0.50
CA VAL A 316 -30.29 8.56 0.31
C VAL A 316 -30.71 8.72 -1.15
N THR A 317 -30.03 8.03 -2.08
CA THR A 317 -30.50 7.83 -3.46
C THR A 317 -30.00 6.50 -4.01
N GLY A 318 -30.84 5.74 -4.72
CA GLY A 318 -30.43 4.64 -5.61
C GLY A 318 -29.68 5.13 -6.87
N VAL A 319 -28.98 6.25 -6.77
CA VAL A 319 -28.23 6.86 -7.86
C VAL A 319 -26.78 6.37 -7.73
N PRO A 320 -26.30 5.55 -8.68
CA PRO A 320 -24.92 5.09 -8.66
C PRO A 320 -23.97 6.28 -8.73
N VAL A 321 -22.85 6.22 -8.03
CA VAL A 321 -21.80 7.25 -8.12
C VAL A 321 -21.39 7.41 -9.59
N PRO A 322 -21.55 8.61 -10.18
CA PRO A 322 -21.13 8.87 -11.55
C PRO A 322 -19.61 8.81 -11.63
N GLY A 323 -19.08 8.07 -12.60
CA GLY A 323 -17.65 8.07 -12.88
C GLY A 323 -17.27 7.18 -14.09
N PRO A 324 -16.18 7.49 -14.82
CA PRO A 324 -15.65 6.65 -15.88
C PRO A 324 -15.54 5.15 -15.53
N ALA A 325 -15.70 4.29 -16.54
CA ALA A 325 -15.73 2.82 -16.38
C ALA A 325 -14.50 2.25 -15.67
N ARG A 326 -13.34 2.93 -15.79
CA ARG A 326 -12.09 2.56 -15.10
C ARG A 326 -12.20 2.55 -13.56
N PHE A 327 -13.27 3.09 -12.99
CA PHE A 327 -13.49 3.10 -11.53
C PHE A 327 -14.31 1.93 -11.01
N ARG A 328 -14.86 1.12 -11.92
CA ARG A 328 -15.62 -0.08 -11.58
C ARG A 328 -14.83 -1.37 -11.81
N GLN A 329 -13.60 -1.24 -12.32
CA GLN A 329 -12.71 -2.36 -12.64
C GLN A 329 -11.29 -1.95 -12.29
N VAL A 330 -10.46 -2.90 -11.84
CA VAL A 330 -9.03 -2.67 -11.64
C VAL A 330 -8.43 -2.32 -13.01
N PRO A 331 -7.96 -1.08 -13.23
CA PRO A 331 -7.46 -0.67 -14.53
C PRO A 331 -6.17 -1.39 -14.81
N ARG A 332 -6.09 -1.91 -16.02
CA ARG A 332 -4.89 -2.52 -16.55
C ARG A 332 -3.80 -1.44 -16.83
N PHE A 333 -2.52 -1.60 -16.46
CA PHE A 333 -1.42 -0.68 -16.79
C PHE A 333 -1.24 -0.38 -18.30
N ASP A 334 -1.62 -1.27 -19.20
CA ASP A 334 -1.68 -1.02 -20.65
C ASP A 334 -3.05 -0.56 -21.18
N THR A 335 -4.00 -0.23 -20.29
CA THR A 335 -5.31 0.31 -20.69
C THR A 335 -5.13 1.61 -21.44
N ILE A 336 -5.77 1.72 -22.61
CA ILE A 336 -5.99 3.00 -23.27
C ILE A 336 -7.23 3.64 -22.65
N ASP A 337 -7.02 4.60 -21.74
CA ASP A 337 -8.11 5.33 -21.12
C ASP A 337 -8.56 6.53 -21.97
N LEU A 338 -9.63 6.33 -22.73
CA LEU A 338 -10.34 7.38 -23.46
C LEU A 338 -11.62 7.84 -22.74
N SER A 339 -11.85 7.35 -21.52
CA SER A 339 -13.08 7.59 -20.76
C SER A 339 -13.02 8.82 -19.85
N SER A 340 -11.80 9.30 -19.58
CA SER A 340 -11.53 10.28 -18.52
C SER A 340 -11.44 11.72 -18.98
N ASN A 341 -11.53 11.98 -20.29
CA ASN A 341 -11.40 13.32 -20.89
C ASN A 341 -10.13 14.07 -20.44
N THR A 342 -9.06 13.34 -20.12
CA THR A 342 -7.76 13.91 -19.71
C THR A 342 -6.88 14.18 -20.92
N SER A 343 -6.00 15.18 -20.81
CA SER A 343 -5.03 15.47 -21.88
C SER A 343 -4.00 14.34 -21.98
N PRO A 344 -3.83 13.71 -23.16
CA PRO A 344 -2.82 12.68 -23.34
C PRO A 344 -1.39 13.24 -23.46
N PHE A 345 -1.22 14.56 -23.55
CA PHE A 345 0.06 15.19 -23.89
C PHE A 345 0.89 15.66 -22.68
N LEU A 346 0.33 15.59 -21.46
CA LEU A 346 0.93 16.18 -20.26
C LEU A 346 1.40 15.14 -19.22
N GLY A 347 1.44 13.86 -19.60
CA GLY A 347 1.95 12.76 -18.78
C GLY A 347 1.18 12.55 -17.47
N ALA A 348 1.85 11.97 -16.47
CA ALA A 348 1.25 11.57 -15.19
C ALA A 348 0.56 12.71 -14.42
N ALA A 349 0.96 13.97 -14.66
CA ALA A 349 0.35 15.13 -14.02
C ALA A 349 -1.08 15.42 -14.52
N ALA A 350 -1.45 14.92 -15.71
CA ALA A 350 -2.80 15.02 -16.25
C ALA A 350 -3.68 13.81 -15.93
N GLU A 351 -3.14 12.81 -15.23
CA GLU A 351 -3.89 11.63 -14.79
C GLU A 351 -4.61 11.93 -13.47
N TYR A 352 -5.85 11.47 -13.39
CA TYR A 352 -6.56 11.39 -12.12
C TYR A 352 -5.85 10.41 -11.15
N PRO A 353 -6.10 10.53 -9.84
CA PRO A 353 -5.50 9.64 -8.87
C PRO A 353 -5.86 8.18 -9.08
N HIS A 354 -4.93 7.31 -8.71
CA HIS A 354 -5.19 5.89 -8.54
C HIS A 354 -6.23 5.70 -7.43
N LEU A 355 -7.29 4.94 -7.71
CA LEU A 355 -8.33 4.61 -6.71
C LEU A 355 -7.95 3.38 -5.89
N ASP A 356 -7.17 2.47 -6.47
CA ASP A 356 -6.59 1.37 -5.72
C ASP A 356 -5.42 1.89 -4.88
N THR A 357 -5.63 1.92 -3.57
CA THR A 357 -4.66 2.38 -2.58
C THR A 357 -4.16 1.26 -1.69
N ALA A 358 -4.37 -0.01 -2.06
CA ALA A 358 -4.05 -1.16 -1.21
C ALA A 358 -2.58 -1.18 -0.78
N GLU A 359 -1.63 -1.04 -1.73
CA GLU A 359 -0.19 -1.00 -1.41
C GLU A 359 0.15 0.14 -0.44
N LEU A 360 -0.50 1.30 -0.59
CA LEU A 360 -0.28 2.45 0.28
C LEU A 360 -0.88 2.23 1.67
N ALA A 361 -2.03 1.55 1.75
CA ALA A 361 -2.67 1.14 2.99
C ALA A 361 -1.79 0.16 3.75
N ASP A 362 -1.30 -0.90 3.08
CA ASP A 362 -0.40 -1.89 3.67
C ASP A 362 0.91 -1.25 4.15
N THR A 363 1.47 -0.35 3.35
CA THR A 363 2.65 0.43 3.75
C THR A 363 2.36 1.27 4.99
N TYR A 364 1.19 1.91 5.09
CA TYR A 364 0.80 2.68 6.28
C TYR A 364 0.68 1.77 7.50
N LEU A 365 -0.12 0.70 7.42
CA LEU A 365 -0.37 -0.25 8.52
C LEU A 365 0.94 -0.87 9.02
N THR A 366 1.80 -1.34 8.11
CA THR A 366 3.13 -1.87 8.42
C THR A 366 4.02 -0.82 9.09
N THR A 367 3.93 0.45 8.67
CA THR A 367 4.75 1.50 9.27
C THR A 367 4.29 1.79 10.69
N ILE A 368 2.98 1.91 10.92
CA ILE A 368 2.45 2.28 12.25
C ILE A 368 2.51 1.12 13.25
N SER A 369 2.47 -0.15 12.82
CA SER A 369 2.64 -1.30 13.72
C SER A 369 4.02 -1.34 14.38
N THR A 370 5.02 -0.65 13.82
CA THR A 370 6.34 -0.50 14.46
C THR A 370 6.38 0.57 15.57
N LEU A 371 5.30 1.35 15.73
CA LEU A 371 5.23 2.40 16.73
C LEU A 371 4.73 1.84 18.08
N PRO A 372 5.28 2.31 19.22
CA PRO A 372 4.75 1.95 20.53
C PRO A 372 3.25 2.27 20.64
N GLY A 373 2.50 1.39 21.28
CA GLY A 373 1.06 1.56 21.53
C GLY A 373 0.17 1.36 20.29
N HIS A 374 0.67 0.72 19.23
CA HIS A 374 -0.09 0.38 18.02
C HIS A 374 -0.24 -1.13 17.83
N ASP A 375 -0.22 -1.88 18.94
CA ASP A 375 -0.41 -3.32 18.96
C ASP A 375 -1.79 -3.71 18.36
N GLY A 376 -1.86 -4.83 17.63
CA GLY A 376 -3.08 -5.34 17.00
C GLY A 376 -3.39 -4.72 15.62
N VAL A 377 -2.71 -3.64 15.23
CA VAL A 377 -2.89 -3.04 13.89
C VAL A 377 -2.36 -3.95 12.77
N ASP A 378 -1.44 -4.87 13.09
CA ASP A 378 -0.90 -5.89 12.19
C ASP A 378 -1.94 -6.94 11.76
N ALA A 379 -3.05 -7.05 12.47
CA ALA A 379 -4.19 -7.88 12.04
C ALA A 379 -5.05 -7.20 10.95
N LEU A 380 -4.91 -5.89 10.77
CA LEU A 380 -5.68 -5.14 9.77
C LEU A 380 -5.06 -5.27 8.38
N SER A 381 -5.92 -5.23 7.36
CA SER A 381 -5.55 -5.24 5.95
C SER A 381 -5.99 -3.97 5.23
N ALA A 382 -5.61 -3.80 3.96
CA ALA A 382 -6.11 -2.71 3.11
C ALA A 382 -7.64 -2.57 3.07
N ASP A 383 -8.40 -3.66 3.28
CA ASP A 383 -9.86 -3.64 3.30
C ASP A 383 -10.45 -2.94 4.54
N HIS A 384 -9.65 -2.81 5.61
CA HIS A 384 -10.02 -2.12 6.85
C HIS A 384 -9.71 -0.62 6.79
N LEU A 385 -9.15 -0.12 5.68
CA LEU A 385 -8.61 1.22 5.59
C LEU A 385 -9.22 2.00 4.42
N LEU A 386 -9.64 3.24 4.69
CA LEU A 386 -9.97 4.22 3.66
C LEU A 386 -9.17 5.51 3.82
N PHE A 387 -8.45 5.92 2.76
CA PHE A 387 -7.86 7.26 2.70
C PHE A 387 -8.92 8.32 2.36
N THR A 388 -8.86 9.45 3.04
CA THR A 388 -9.77 10.62 2.88
C THR A 388 -8.97 11.91 2.66
N SER A 389 -9.63 13.00 2.24
CA SER A 389 -8.98 14.31 2.02
C SER A 389 -8.69 15.06 3.33
N GLY A 390 -8.03 14.36 4.26
CA GLY A 390 -7.85 14.76 5.65
C GLY A 390 -8.94 14.20 6.57
N ALA A 391 -8.64 14.03 7.87
CA ALA A 391 -9.59 13.46 8.82
C ALA A 391 -10.93 14.23 8.90
N VAL A 392 -10.91 15.53 8.63
CA VAL A 392 -12.09 16.40 8.53
C VAL A 392 -13.06 15.93 7.43
N ASP A 393 -12.54 15.56 6.26
CA ASP A 393 -13.32 14.96 5.18
C ASP A 393 -13.87 13.58 5.61
N GLY A 394 -13.07 12.80 6.34
CA GLY A 394 -13.51 11.55 6.95
C GLY A 394 -14.72 11.69 7.88
N VAL A 395 -14.76 12.71 8.75
CA VAL A 395 -15.92 13.00 9.60
C VAL A 395 -17.16 13.34 8.77
N MET A 396 -17.01 14.18 7.74
CA MET A 396 -18.15 14.52 6.89
C MET A 396 -18.65 13.30 6.11
N LEU A 397 -17.73 12.50 5.58
CA LEU A 397 -18.01 11.28 4.84
C LEU A 397 -18.76 10.26 5.70
N LEU A 398 -18.28 9.97 6.92
CA LEU A 398 -18.92 8.98 7.78
C LEU A 398 -20.31 9.41 8.22
N LEU A 399 -20.51 10.70 8.53
CA LEU A 399 -21.83 11.20 8.91
C LEU A 399 -22.80 11.13 7.73
N ALA A 400 -22.33 11.42 6.51
CA ALA A 400 -23.15 11.31 5.30
C ALA A 400 -23.47 9.86 4.90
N ALA A 401 -22.58 8.92 5.21
CA ALA A 401 -22.71 7.51 4.83
C ALA A 401 -23.50 6.66 5.83
N LEU A 402 -23.41 6.99 7.13
CA LEU A 402 -23.81 6.08 8.22
C LEU A 402 -24.91 6.65 9.13
N ALA A 403 -25.30 7.92 8.94
CA ALA A 403 -26.41 8.55 9.66
C ALA A 403 -27.49 9.06 8.70
N SER A 404 -28.74 8.93 9.12
CA SER A 404 -29.94 9.32 8.39
C SER A 404 -30.60 10.54 9.04
N PRO A 405 -31.37 11.35 8.28
CA PRO A 405 -32.15 12.43 8.86
C PRO A 405 -33.05 11.96 10.02
N GLY A 406 -32.93 12.59 11.19
CA GLY A 406 -33.65 12.23 12.41
C GLY A 406 -32.85 11.41 13.42
N GLU A 407 -31.74 10.79 12.99
CA GLU A 407 -30.78 10.13 13.89
C GLU A 407 -29.83 11.16 14.51
N CYS A 408 -29.50 11.01 15.80
CA CYS A 408 -28.67 11.97 16.51
C CYS A 408 -27.19 11.58 16.56
N VAL A 409 -26.34 12.61 16.62
CA VAL A 409 -24.89 12.52 16.81
C VAL A 409 -24.55 13.05 18.20
N CYS A 410 -23.82 12.26 18.99
CA CYS A 410 -23.33 12.65 20.31
C CYS A 410 -21.88 13.14 20.24
N VAL A 411 -21.59 14.28 20.88
CA VAL A 411 -20.25 14.88 21.00
C VAL A 411 -19.96 15.32 22.44
N MET A 412 -18.68 15.39 22.82
CA MET A 412 -18.26 15.66 24.20
C MET A 412 -17.50 16.98 24.34
N PRO A 413 -18.19 18.14 24.36
CA PRO A 413 -17.51 19.42 24.53
C PRO A 413 -16.80 19.51 25.90
N PRO A 414 -15.65 20.19 26.01
CA PRO A 414 -14.90 20.84 24.94
C PRO A 414 -14.18 19.82 24.05
N THR A 415 -14.48 19.85 22.75
CA THR A 415 -13.84 19.00 21.74
C THR A 415 -13.70 19.75 20.42
N PHE A 416 -13.29 19.07 19.36
CA PHE A 416 -13.06 19.68 18.06
C PHE A 416 -14.40 20.13 17.43
N PRO A 417 -14.59 21.43 17.15
CA PRO A 417 -15.91 21.98 16.84
C PRO A 417 -16.50 21.52 15.50
N LEU A 418 -15.69 20.94 14.61
CA LEU A 418 -16.19 20.50 13.30
C LEU A 418 -17.12 19.29 13.38
N TYR A 419 -17.09 18.50 14.46
CA TYR A 419 -18.01 17.37 14.63
C TYR A 419 -19.48 17.85 14.64
N ALA A 420 -19.82 18.74 15.58
CA ALA A 420 -21.15 19.34 15.68
C ALA A 420 -21.48 20.20 14.44
N HIS A 421 -20.48 20.91 13.88
CA HIS A 421 -20.68 21.70 12.67
C HIS A 421 -21.16 20.85 11.49
N PHE A 422 -20.52 19.70 11.22
CA PHE A 422 -20.91 18.84 10.12
C PHE A 422 -22.23 18.12 10.37
N ALA A 423 -22.49 17.70 11.60
CA ALA A 423 -23.80 17.15 11.96
C ALA A 423 -24.93 18.17 11.67
N HIS A 424 -24.76 19.43 12.08
CA HIS A 424 -25.71 20.50 11.76
C HIS A 424 -25.82 20.77 10.25
N LEU A 425 -24.69 20.76 9.52
CA LEU A 425 -24.66 20.93 8.06
C LEU A 425 -25.49 19.85 7.35
N LEU A 426 -25.42 18.62 7.86
CA LEU A 426 -26.17 17.45 7.39
C LEU A 426 -27.58 17.35 7.99
N ARG A 427 -27.99 18.33 8.81
CA ARG A 427 -29.30 18.40 9.48
C ARG A 427 -29.56 17.21 10.43
N LEU A 428 -28.51 16.68 11.03
CA LEU A 428 -28.58 15.68 12.09
C LEU A 428 -28.76 16.39 13.44
N PRO A 429 -29.70 15.95 14.30
CA PRO A 429 -29.73 16.38 15.70
C PRO A 429 -28.38 16.14 16.39
N VAL A 430 -27.93 17.11 17.19
CA VAL A 430 -26.70 16.99 17.99
C VAL A 430 -27.07 16.93 19.46
N VAL A 431 -26.55 15.92 20.16
CA VAL A 431 -26.58 15.82 21.62
C VAL A 431 -25.18 16.12 22.14
N GLU A 432 -25.08 17.07 23.06
CA GLU A 432 -23.82 17.41 23.71
C GLU A 432 -23.79 16.81 25.11
N VAL A 433 -22.82 15.94 25.38
CA VAL A 433 -22.57 15.36 26.71
C VAL A 433 -21.17 15.77 27.16
N PRO A 434 -21.01 16.89 27.89
CA PRO A 434 -19.70 17.48 28.14
C PRO A 434 -18.72 16.57 28.91
N LEU A 435 -17.42 16.72 28.64
CA LEU A 435 -16.37 16.04 29.39
C LEU A 435 -16.39 16.47 30.87
N CYS A 436 -16.17 15.50 31.74
CA CYS A 436 -16.26 15.64 33.18
C CYS A 436 -14.89 15.50 33.88
N GLY A 437 -14.85 15.91 35.15
CA GLY A 437 -13.66 15.85 36.00
C GLY A 437 -12.72 17.05 35.83
N ASP A 438 -11.80 17.20 36.80
CA ASP A 438 -10.96 18.39 36.90
C ASP A 438 -10.02 18.55 35.69
N ASP A 439 -9.57 17.44 35.10
CA ASP A 439 -8.72 17.40 33.91
C ASP A 439 -9.52 17.30 32.59
N LEU A 440 -10.86 17.27 32.63
CA LEU A 440 -11.71 17.12 31.46
C LEU A 440 -11.34 15.87 30.63
N SER A 441 -11.21 14.74 31.31
CA SER A 441 -10.77 13.45 30.74
C SER A 441 -11.79 12.32 30.91
N ARG A 442 -12.87 12.54 31.66
CA ARG A 442 -13.89 11.53 31.93
C ARG A 442 -15.13 11.72 31.06
N LEU A 443 -15.71 10.61 30.63
CA LEU A 443 -16.99 10.56 29.95
C LEU A 443 -18.13 10.44 30.96
N ASP A 444 -19.29 11.00 30.63
CA ASP A 444 -20.57 10.65 31.27
C ASP A 444 -21.21 9.53 30.45
N THR A 445 -20.79 8.29 30.72
CA THR A 445 -21.21 7.12 29.92
C THR A 445 -22.70 6.84 30.06
N GLU A 446 -23.29 7.07 31.24
CA GLU A 446 -24.73 6.94 31.46
C GLU A 446 -25.50 7.93 30.58
N GLY A 447 -25.12 9.22 30.60
CA GLY A 447 -25.75 10.23 29.74
C GLY A 447 -25.60 9.96 28.24
N ILE A 448 -24.45 9.43 27.81
CA ILE A 448 -24.24 9.02 26.41
C ILE A 448 -25.15 7.84 26.03
N LEU A 449 -25.25 6.82 26.88
CA LEU A 449 -26.07 5.64 26.62
C LEU A 449 -27.57 5.97 26.66
N GLU A 450 -28.01 6.82 27.58
CA GLU A 450 -29.40 7.31 27.65
C GLU A 450 -29.81 8.11 26.42
N ALA A 451 -28.87 8.83 25.79
CA ALA A 451 -29.13 9.57 24.56
C ALA A 451 -29.33 8.68 23.32
N ASP A 452 -28.96 7.38 23.39
CA ASP A 452 -29.04 6.36 22.32
C ASP A 452 -28.60 6.89 20.94
N PRO A 453 -27.39 7.47 20.80
CA PRO A 453 -26.97 8.11 19.57
C PRO A 453 -26.66 7.11 18.47
N ARG A 454 -26.92 7.52 17.21
CA ARG A 454 -26.48 6.75 16.04
C ARG A 454 -24.96 6.78 15.90
N VAL A 455 -24.34 7.93 16.20
CA VAL A 455 -22.89 8.13 16.14
C VAL A 455 -22.43 8.88 17.38
N THR A 456 -21.50 8.31 18.14
CA THR A 456 -20.77 8.99 19.22
C THR A 456 -19.36 9.31 18.74
N ILE A 457 -18.97 10.59 18.72
CA ILE A 457 -17.64 11.02 18.23
C ILE A 457 -16.75 11.44 19.40
N LEU A 458 -15.87 10.53 19.82
CA LEU A 458 -14.82 10.74 20.82
C LEU A 458 -13.58 11.35 20.14
N CYS A 459 -12.87 12.25 20.84
CA CYS A 459 -11.56 12.76 20.40
C CYS A 459 -10.52 12.37 21.45
N ASP A 460 -9.55 11.52 21.09
CA ASP A 460 -8.60 10.93 22.03
C ASP A 460 -7.20 10.74 21.41
N PRO A 461 -6.16 11.51 21.80
CA PRO A 461 -6.19 12.56 22.81
C PRO A 461 -7.02 13.77 22.38
N ASN A 462 -7.74 14.38 23.32
CA ASN A 462 -8.73 15.40 23.03
C ASN A 462 -8.11 16.70 22.51
N ASN A 463 -8.79 17.35 21.57
CA ASN A 463 -8.51 18.72 21.15
C ASN A 463 -9.70 19.61 21.53
N PRO A 464 -9.56 20.61 22.41
CA PRO A 464 -8.31 21.33 22.71
C PRO A 464 -7.56 20.95 23.99
N VAL A 465 -8.07 20.02 24.80
CA VAL A 465 -7.57 19.81 26.19
C VAL A 465 -6.22 19.09 26.23
N GLY A 466 -6.00 18.12 25.35
CA GLY A 466 -4.76 17.35 25.24
C GLY A 466 -4.77 16.04 26.03
N THR A 467 -5.75 15.84 26.92
CA THR A 467 -5.88 14.65 27.76
C THR A 467 -6.31 13.41 26.98
N ARG A 468 -6.00 12.23 27.53
CA ARG A 468 -6.58 10.96 27.08
C ARG A 468 -7.87 10.66 27.83
N LEU A 469 -8.80 9.99 27.17
CA LEU A 469 -10.01 9.47 27.82
C LEU A 469 -9.66 8.27 28.71
N ASP A 470 -10.58 7.93 29.62
CA ASP A 470 -10.52 6.70 30.39
C ASP A 470 -10.84 5.49 29.49
N PRO A 471 -9.90 4.55 29.28
CA PRO A 471 -10.11 3.41 28.38
C PRO A 471 -11.27 2.50 28.81
N GLU A 472 -11.52 2.36 30.11
CA GLU A 472 -12.62 1.54 30.61
C GLU A 472 -13.97 2.12 30.17
N GLN A 473 -14.12 3.45 30.26
CA GLN A 473 -15.32 4.16 29.81
C GLN A 473 -15.52 4.07 28.30
N VAL A 474 -14.45 4.10 27.51
CA VAL A 474 -14.52 3.92 26.05
C VAL A 474 -14.95 2.49 25.73
N HIS A 475 -14.40 1.49 26.43
CA HIS A 475 -14.79 0.09 26.24
C HIS A 475 -16.26 -0.16 26.62
N ASP A 476 -16.74 0.42 27.72
CA ASP A 476 -18.15 0.35 28.12
C ASP A 476 -19.09 0.88 27.02
N LEU A 477 -18.70 1.95 26.33
CA LEU A 477 -19.48 2.48 25.20
C LEU A 477 -19.44 1.57 23.97
N LEU A 478 -18.30 0.94 23.68
CA LEU A 478 -18.17 -0.01 22.57
C LEU A 478 -19.06 -1.23 22.76
N VAL A 479 -19.16 -1.74 23.98
CA VAL A 479 -19.93 -2.95 24.32
C VAL A 479 -21.39 -2.63 24.63
N GLY A 480 -21.68 -1.52 25.30
CA GLY A 480 -23.02 -1.16 25.77
C GLY A 480 -23.83 -0.31 24.78
N GLY A 481 -23.17 0.37 23.84
CA GLY A 481 -23.80 1.24 22.85
C GLY A 481 -24.43 0.48 21.69
N ARG A 482 -25.55 0.99 21.17
CA ARG A 482 -26.19 0.46 19.94
C ARG A 482 -25.70 1.12 18.65
N GLY A 483 -25.13 2.31 18.77
CA GLY A 483 -24.63 3.10 17.65
C GLY A 483 -23.15 2.88 17.35
N LEU A 484 -22.66 3.66 16.40
CA LEU A 484 -21.26 3.73 16.03
C LEU A 484 -20.46 4.53 17.06
N VAL A 485 -19.28 4.05 17.40
CA VAL A 485 -18.29 4.78 18.20
C VAL A 485 -17.16 5.20 17.26
N VAL A 486 -17.05 6.51 17.03
CA VAL A 486 -15.98 7.11 16.23
C VAL A 486 -14.95 7.69 17.16
N ILE A 487 -13.68 7.29 17.03
CA ILE A 487 -12.58 7.80 17.83
C ILE A 487 -11.60 8.55 16.92
N ASP A 488 -11.55 9.87 17.07
CA ASP A 488 -10.56 10.72 16.40
C ASP A 488 -9.24 10.71 17.16
N GLU A 489 -8.28 9.97 16.60
CA GLU A 489 -6.93 9.79 17.09
C GLU A 489 -5.91 10.66 16.35
N ALA A 490 -6.28 11.88 15.94
CA ALA A 490 -5.40 12.79 15.18
C ALA A 490 -4.06 13.14 15.86
N TYR A 491 -3.91 12.88 17.16
CA TYR A 491 -2.71 13.17 17.95
C TYR A 491 -2.10 11.94 18.63
N VAL A 492 -2.59 10.72 18.34
CA VAL A 492 -2.18 9.51 19.07
C VAL A 492 -0.71 9.18 18.92
N GLU A 493 -0.04 9.57 17.84
CA GLU A 493 1.40 9.35 17.68
C GLU A 493 2.25 10.07 18.75
N PHE A 494 1.70 11.06 19.46
CA PHE A 494 2.38 11.72 20.59
C PHE A 494 2.11 11.08 21.95
N SER A 495 1.15 10.15 22.02
CA SER A 495 0.74 9.42 23.22
C SER A 495 1.59 8.16 23.40
N GLU A 496 1.88 7.80 24.66
CA GLU A 496 2.43 6.47 24.99
C GLU A 496 1.36 5.43 25.29
N LYS A 497 0.10 5.87 25.44
CA LYS A 497 -1.02 4.95 25.67
C LYS A 497 -1.41 4.23 24.36
N PRO A 498 -1.93 2.99 24.47
CA PRO A 498 -2.39 2.25 23.30
C PRO A 498 -3.44 2.99 22.48
N SER A 499 -3.35 2.84 21.17
CA SER A 499 -4.34 3.25 20.21
C SER A 499 -5.53 2.29 20.20
N TYR A 500 -6.72 2.81 19.91
CA TYR A 500 -7.91 1.98 19.69
C TYR A 500 -7.94 1.33 18.30
N ALA A 501 -6.99 1.63 17.41
CA ALA A 501 -6.93 1.03 16.08
C ALA A 501 -6.78 -0.50 16.13
N GLY A 502 -6.09 -1.04 17.14
CA GLY A 502 -5.97 -2.48 17.36
C GLY A 502 -7.28 -3.16 17.77
N LEU A 503 -8.30 -2.40 18.15
CA LEU A 503 -9.62 -2.94 18.53
C LEU A 503 -10.61 -3.01 17.36
N VAL A 504 -10.22 -2.53 16.17
CA VAL A 504 -11.11 -2.46 15.00
C VAL A 504 -11.58 -3.85 14.57
N GLU A 505 -10.72 -4.86 14.63
CA GLU A 505 -11.08 -6.24 14.28
C GLU A 505 -12.10 -6.84 15.25
N GLU A 506 -12.07 -6.42 16.53
CA GLU A 506 -12.92 -6.97 17.60
C GLU A 506 -14.29 -6.29 17.70
N HIS A 507 -14.44 -5.08 17.14
CA HIS A 507 -15.63 -4.25 17.32
C HIS A 507 -16.22 -3.76 15.99
N ASP A 508 -17.35 -4.34 15.59
CA ASP A 508 -18.04 -4.02 14.34
C ASP A 508 -18.58 -2.59 14.26
N ASN A 509 -18.75 -1.92 15.40
CA ASN A 509 -19.27 -0.56 15.52
C ASN A 509 -18.19 0.52 15.69
N LEU A 510 -16.91 0.16 15.66
CA LEU A 510 -15.79 1.07 15.87
C LEU A 510 -15.27 1.65 14.55
N ILE A 511 -15.07 2.97 14.54
CA ILE A 511 -14.34 3.68 13.49
C ILE A 511 -13.22 4.51 14.13
N VAL A 512 -11.97 4.27 13.76
CA VAL A 512 -10.84 5.08 14.21
C VAL A 512 -10.41 6.04 13.10
N LEU A 513 -10.43 7.34 13.38
CA LEU A 513 -9.95 8.36 12.46
C LEU A 513 -8.50 8.73 12.77
N ARG A 514 -7.68 8.81 11.74
CA ARG A 514 -6.27 9.21 11.81
C ARG A 514 -5.95 10.31 10.82
N THR A 515 -4.83 11.01 11.02
CA THR A 515 -4.32 11.97 10.05
C THR A 515 -2.80 12.01 9.99
N LEU A 516 -2.28 12.25 8.79
CA LEU A 516 -0.85 12.53 8.60
C LEU A 516 -0.53 14.03 8.73
N SER A 517 -1.50 14.86 9.13
CA SER A 517 -1.30 16.31 9.22
C SER A 517 -0.41 16.74 10.39
N LYS A 518 -0.38 15.95 11.47
CA LYS A 518 0.25 16.33 12.75
C LYS A 518 1.66 15.74 12.85
N ALA A 519 1.81 14.60 13.52
CA ALA A 519 3.09 13.94 13.76
C ALA A 519 3.90 13.75 12.46
N TRP A 520 3.23 13.32 11.39
CA TRP A 520 3.84 13.03 10.09
C TRP A 520 4.23 14.27 9.26
N GLY A 521 3.83 15.48 9.69
CA GLY A 521 4.21 16.73 9.02
C GLY A 521 3.65 16.89 7.60
N LEU A 522 2.53 16.23 7.27
CA LEU A 522 1.90 16.24 5.94
C LEU A 522 0.56 17.01 5.91
N ALA A 523 0.46 18.12 6.64
CA ALA A 523 -0.77 18.91 6.68
C ALA A 523 -1.26 19.35 5.29
N ALA A 524 -0.32 19.71 4.40
CA ALA A 524 -0.60 20.12 3.03
C ALA A 524 -0.99 18.95 2.10
N ALA A 525 -0.60 17.72 2.42
CA ALA A 525 -0.98 16.55 1.63
C ALA A 525 -2.47 16.20 1.76
N ARG A 526 -3.15 16.76 2.78
CA ARG A 526 -4.57 16.49 3.06
C ARG A 526 -4.86 14.98 3.12
N CYS A 527 -4.08 14.26 3.92
CA CYS A 527 -4.28 12.82 4.13
C CYS A 527 -4.96 12.55 5.48
N GLY A 528 -6.15 11.98 5.40
CA GLY A 528 -6.89 11.40 6.52
C GLY A 528 -7.08 9.91 6.28
N ILE A 529 -7.33 9.16 7.33
CA ILE A 529 -7.49 7.71 7.28
C ILE A 529 -8.65 7.35 8.19
N ALA A 530 -9.55 6.50 7.72
CA ALA A 530 -10.56 5.83 8.52
C ALA A 530 -10.24 4.35 8.59
N LEU A 531 -10.12 3.82 9.80
CA LEU A 531 -9.95 2.40 10.10
C LEU A 531 -11.28 1.86 10.65
N ALA A 532 -11.84 0.83 10.02
CA ALA A 532 -13.09 0.21 10.42
C ALA A 532 -13.21 -1.19 9.82
N GLN A 533 -14.23 -1.96 10.22
CA GLN A 533 -14.56 -3.22 9.54
C GLN A 533 -14.79 -3.02 8.03
N PRO A 534 -14.46 -4.02 7.17
CA PRO A 534 -14.55 -3.89 5.72
C PRO A 534 -15.94 -3.47 5.22
N GLY A 535 -17.01 -3.93 5.87
CA GLY A 535 -18.38 -3.56 5.53
C GLY A 535 -18.69 -2.06 5.74
N ILE A 536 -18.06 -1.42 6.75
CA ILE A 536 -18.15 0.03 6.98
C ILE A 536 -17.29 0.76 5.95
N VAL A 537 -16.06 0.31 5.74
CA VAL A 537 -15.14 0.89 4.75
C VAL A 537 -15.78 0.91 3.36
N GLU A 538 -16.45 -0.18 2.98
CA GLU A 538 -17.18 -0.27 1.71
C GLU A 538 -18.38 0.69 1.66
N ALA A 539 -19.13 0.85 2.75
CA ALA A 539 -20.20 1.84 2.84
C ALA A 539 -19.67 3.28 2.65
N LEU A 540 -18.52 3.61 3.26
CA LEU A 540 -17.85 4.90 3.09
C LEU A 540 -17.36 5.09 1.65
N ARG A 541 -16.74 4.07 1.07
CA ARG A 541 -16.19 4.07 -0.30
C ARG A 541 -17.28 4.35 -1.35
N ARG A 542 -18.49 3.81 -1.14
CA ARG A 542 -19.65 4.02 -2.03
C ARG A 542 -20.16 5.45 -2.10
N VAL A 543 -19.86 6.31 -1.12
CA VAL A 543 -20.27 7.71 -1.13
C VAL A 543 -19.08 8.68 -1.16
N GLN A 544 -17.86 8.16 -1.14
CA GLN A 544 -16.66 8.96 -1.25
C GLN A 544 -16.60 9.68 -2.59
N VAL A 545 -16.30 10.98 -2.54
CA VAL A 545 -16.06 11.76 -3.75
C VAL A 545 -14.83 11.20 -4.46
N PRO A 546 -14.96 10.75 -5.72
CA PRO A 546 -13.81 10.28 -6.48
C PRO A 546 -12.74 11.38 -6.54
N PHE A 547 -11.47 11.00 -6.43
CA PHE A 547 -10.29 11.87 -6.58
C PHE A 547 -9.96 12.82 -5.43
N GLY A 548 -10.68 12.75 -4.30
CA GLY A 548 -10.38 13.58 -3.13
C GLY A 548 -8.97 13.38 -2.54
N PHE A 549 -8.40 12.18 -2.72
CA PHE A 549 -7.02 11.85 -2.35
C PHE A 549 -6.12 11.80 -3.59
N THR A 550 -5.54 12.96 -3.91
CA THR A 550 -4.85 13.22 -5.19
C THR A 550 -3.57 12.42 -5.39
N ASN A 551 -3.08 12.29 -6.63
CA ASN A 551 -1.78 11.70 -6.92
C ASN A 551 -0.63 12.41 -6.18
N ALA A 552 -0.69 13.74 -6.05
CA ALA A 552 0.31 14.49 -5.29
C ALA A 552 0.30 14.12 -3.80
N SER A 553 -0.89 13.96 -3.23
CA SER A 553 -1.08 13.48 -1.85
C SER A 553 -0.53 12.06 -1.68
N GLN A 554 -0.90 11.13 -2.57
CA GLN A 554 -0.43 9.74 -2.55
C GLN A 554 1.09 9.63 -2.63
N HIS A 555 1.74 10.40 -3.52
CA HIS A 555 3.20 10.47 -3.60
C HIS A 555 3.82 10.98 -2.30
N ALA A 556 3.35 12.13 -1.78
CA ALA A 556 3.89 12.71 -0.56
C ALA A 556 3.74 11.78 0.67
N VAL A 557 2.63 11.04 0.74
CA VAL A 557 2.38 10.05 1.80
C VAL A 557 3.33 8.86 1.66
N ARG A 558 3.45 8.26 0.47
CA ARG A 558 4.36 7.15 0.22
C ARG A 558 5.81 7.49 0.53
N ASP A 559 6.27 8.66 0.09
CA ASP A 559 7.63 9.13 0.37
C ASP A 559 7.88 9.31 1.86
N ARG A 560 6.86 9.78 2.60
CA ARG A 560 6.94 9.99 4.04
C ARG A 560 6.96 8.69 4.83
N LEU A 561 6.13 7.73 4.46
CA LEU A 561 6.04 6.42 5.13
C LEU A 561 7.30 5.59 4.89
N THR A 562 7.81 5.58 3.66
CA THR A 562 9.05 4.86 3.31
C THR A 562 10.30 5.47 3.95
N ASN A 563 10.27 6.76 4.33
CA ASN A 563 11.32 7.45 5.08
C ASN A 563 10.79 8.01 6.41
N SER A 564 10.25 7.13 7.26
CA SER A 564 9.58 7.49 8.51
C SER A 564 10.53 7.93 9.64
N ARG A 565 11.79 7.46 9.65
CA ARG A 565 12.73 7.70 10.76
C ARG A 565 12.83 9.16 11.25
N PRO A 566 12.97 10.19 10.37
CA PRO A 566 13.02 11.58 10.82
C PRO A 566 11.74 12.06 11.51
N VAL A 567 10.57 11.51 11.16
CA VAL A 567 9.31 11.78 11.86
C VAL A 567 9.36 11.21 13.26
N LEU A 568 9.80 9.96 13.41
CA LEU A 568 9.83 9.27 14.70
C LEU A 568 10.75 9.99 15.68
N ASP A 569 11.95 10.39 15.21
CA ASP A 569 12.86 11.23 15.99
C ASP A 569 12.24 12.60 16.35
N GLY A 570 11.44 13.16 15.44
CA GLY A 570 10.72 14.42 15.63
C GLY A 570 9.64 14.34 16.71
N ILE A 571 8.86 13.26 16.75
CA ILE A 571 7.84 12.99 17.77
C ILE A 571 8.47 13.02 19.16
N GLN A 572 9.60 12.31 19.36
CA GLN A 572 10.30 12.26 20.64
C GLN A 572 10.79 13.64 21.09
N ARG A 573 11.30 14.46 20.16
CA ARG A 573 11.71 15.84 20.46
C ARG A 573 10.53 16.72 20.85
N ILE A 574 9.40 16.59 20.17
CA ILE A 574 8.18 17.34 20.49
C ILE A 574 7.68 16.96 21.88
N ARG A 575 7.66 15.67 22.23
CA ARG A 575 7.28 15.19 23.57
C ARG A 575 8.20 15.75 24.66
N ALA A 576 9.51 15.70 24.46
CA ALA A 576 10.48 16.27 25.41
C ALA A 576 10.31 17.79 25.59
N GLU A 577 10.07 18.54 24.51
CA GLU A 577 9.81 19.99 24.60
C GLU A 577 8.44 20.30 25.21
N ARG A 578 7.41 19.46 24.97
CA ARG A 578 6.10 19.57 25.63
C ARG A 578 6.26 19.47 27.14
N ASP A 579 6.96 18.46 27.63
CA ASP A 579 7.12 18.21 29.06
C ASP A 579 7.94 19.34 29.71
N ARG A 580 8.99 19.83 29.04
CA ARG A 580 9.74 21.02 29.46
C ARG A 580 8.84 22.26 29.55
N MET A 581 8.04 22.51 28.52
CA MET A 581 7.14 23.67 28.47
C MET A 581 6.05 23.58 29.52
N ALA A 582 5.53 22.38 29.79
CA ALA A 582 4.53 22.17 30.83
C ALA A 582 5.06 22.56 32.20
N SER A 583 6.27 22.09 32.57
CA SER A 583 6.91 22.46 33.83
C SER A 583 7.20 23.96 33.92
N ALA A 584 7.73 24.56 32.85
CA ALA A 584 8.05 25.99 32.84
C ALA A 584 6.80 26.88 32.94
N LEU A 585 5.71 26.50 32.28
CA LEU A 585 4.45 27.23 32.34
C LEU A 585 3.74 27.04 33.68
N ALA A 586 3.80 25.86 34.30
CA ALA A 586 3.19 25.61 35.60
C ALA A 586 3.82 26.47 36.72
N GLU A 587 5.08 26.85 36.59
CA GLU A 587 5.77 27.74 37.53
C GLU A 587 5.61 29.23 37.18
N HIS A 588 4.99 29.56 36.04
CA HIS A 588 4.96 30.93 35.54
C HIS A 588 3.81 31.75 36.16
N PRO A 589 4.04 32.98 36.67
CA PRO A 589 3.02 33.79 37.36
C PRO A 589 1.78 34.19 36.55
N ALA A 590 1.86 34.12 35.22
CA ALA A 590 0.74 34.40 34.32
C ALA A 590 -0.17 33.18 34.09
N VAL A 591 0.20 32.01 34.58
CA VAL A 591 -0.48 30.73 34.35
C VAL A 591 -1.14 30.28 35.66
N ASP A 592 -2.44 30.05 35.61
CA ASP A 592 -3.20 29.46 36.71
C ASP A 592 -3.05 27.94 36.74
N ARG A 593 -3.12 27.31 35.56
CA ARG A 593 -3.05 25.85 35.43
C ARG A 593 -2.57 25.41 34.07
N VAL A 594 -1.73 24.39 34.04
CA VAL A 594 -1.41 23.60 32.84
C VAL A 594 -2.13 22.26 32.96
N PHE A 595 -2.89 21.88 31.94
CA PHE A 595 -3.59 20.59 31.91
C PHE A 595 -2.65 19.48 31.37
N PRO A 596 -2.84 18.21 31.77
CA PRO A 596 -2.08 17.09 31.21
C PRO A 596 -2.26 17.01 29.69
N SER A 597 -1.21 16.61 28.97
CA SER A 597 -1.25 16.53 27.51
C SER A 597 -0.49 15.33 26.97
N GLU A 598 -1.14 14.59 26.08
CA GLU A 598 -0.59 13.51 25.26
C GLU A 598 -0.52 13.93 23.77
N THR A 599 -0.38 15.24 23.51
CA THR A 599 -0.41 15.82 22.14
C THR A 599 0.86 16.62 21.83
N ASN A 600 0.85 17.37 20.72
CA ASN A 600 1.88 18.37 20.39
C ASN A 600 1.52 19.79 20.85
N PHE A 601 0.62 19.94 21.81
CA PHE A 601 0.23 21.23 22.39
C PHE A 601 -0.02 21.11 23.90
N LEU A 602 -0.16 22.25 24.56
CA LEU A 602 -0.58 22.35 25.96
C LEU A 602 -1.84 23.19 26.05
N PHE A 603 -2.80 22.71 26.84
CA PHE A 603 -3.97 23.49 27.23
C PHE A 603 -3.70 24.17 28.56
N VAL A 604 -3.90 25.49 28.62
CA VAL A 604 -3.43 26.33 29.72
C VAL A 604 -4.52 27.29 30.13
N ARG A 605 -4.77 27.41 31.44
CA ARG A 605 -5.58 28.49 32.03
C ARG A 605 -4.67 29.62 32.47
N LEU A 606 -5.01 30.84 32.08
CA LEU A 606 -4.21 32.02 32.33
C LEU A 606 -4.81 32.88 33.43
N HIS A 607 -3.96 33.55 34.21
CA HIS A 607 -4.38 34.71 34.97
C HIS A 607 -4.46 35.93 34.04
N LYS A 608 -5.50 36.76 34.19
CA LYS A 608 -5.70 37.97 33.37
C LYS A 608 -5.67 37.66 31.86
N HIS A 609 -6.42 36.65 31.45
CA HIS A 609 -6.41 36.06 30.10
C HIS A 609 -6.34 37.10 28.97
N GLU A 610 -7.24 38.10 28.94
CA GLU A 610 -7.28 39.11 27.88
C GLU A 610 -5.95 39.87 27.72
N ARG A 611 -5.35 40.29 28.85
CA ARG A 611 -4.08 41.02 28.88
C ARG A 611 -2.92 40.15 28.40
N VAL A 612 -2.88 38.89 28.81
CA VAL A 612 -1.83 37.96 28.37
C VAL A 612 -1.94 37.69 26.86
N MET A 613 -3.16 37.50 26.36
CA MET A 613 -3.40 37.29 24.92
C MET A 613 -3.04 38.51 24.07
N GLU A 614 -3.33 39.73 24.54
CA GLU A 614 -2.92 40.98 23.90
C GLU A 614 -1.38 41.10 23.88
N GLN A 615 -0.72 40.83 25.00
CA GLN A 615 0.72 40.90 25.11
C GLN A 615 1.45 39.91 24.21
N LEU A 616 0.98 38.66 24.14
CA LEU A 616 1.54 37.68 23.20
C LEU A 616 1.41 38.19 21.76
N ARG A 617 0.26 38.77 21.40
CA ARG A 617 0.01 39.35 20.08
C ARG A 617 0.95 40.51 19.77
N ASP A 618 1.17 41.43 20.72
CA ASP A 618 2.09 42.55 20.59
C ASP A 618 3.54 42.10 20.43
N ALA A 619 3.90 40.97 21.04
CA ALA A 619 5.18 40.30 20.84
C ALA A 619 5.27 39.50 19.52
N GLY A 620 4.22 39.50 18.69
CA GLY A 620 4.15 38.76 17.43
C GLY A 620 3.92 37.26 17.60
N ILE A 621 3.44 36.81 18.76
CA ILE A 621 3.20 35.41 19.12
C ILE A 621 1.70 35.13 19.08
N VAL A 622 1.30 34.11 18.33
CA VAL A 622 -0.10 33.69 18.20
C VAL A 622 -0.28 32.31 18.81
N VAL A 623 -1.18 32.21 19.77
CA VAL A 623 -1.66 30.95 20.36
C VAL A 623 -3.16 30.81 20.07
N ALA A 624 -3.69 29.59 20.16
CA ALA A 624 -5.12 29.38 19.93
C ALA A 624 -5.92 29.83 21.16
N ASP A 625 -6.68 30.90 21.01
CA ASP A 625 -7.60 31.38 22.03
C ASP A 625 -8.80 30.42 22.16
N THR A 626 -9.00 29.87 23.35
CA THR A 626 -10.10 28.96 23.66
C THR A 626 -11.06 29.53 24.71
N GLY A 627 -10.86 30.80 25.10
CA GLY A 627 -11.63 31.51 26.13
C GLY A 627 -13.14 31.49 25.91
N ARG A 628 -13.56 31.39 24.64
CA ARG A 628 -14.97 31.27 24.26
C ARG A 628 -15.61 29.93 24.64
N ALA A 629 -14.84 28.85 24.62
CA ALA A 629 -15.31 27.51 24.95
C ALA A 629 -15.12 27.21 26.44
N ILE A 630 -13.96 27.57 26.99
CA ILE A 630 -13.67 27.48 28.42
C ILE A 630 -13.06 28.82 28.84
N PRO A 631 -13.63 29.51 29.84
CA PRO A 631 -13.11 30.79 30.30
C PRO A 631 -11.62 30.73 30.66
N ASP A 632 -10.92 31.80 30.31
CA ASP A 632 -9.51 32.06 30.63
C ASP A 632 -8.49 31.09 30.04
N THR A 633 -8.87 30.18 29.14
CA THR A 633 -7.94 29.18 28.59
C THR A 633 -7.42 29.53 27.20
N CYS A 634 -6.21 29.07 26.89
CA CYS A 634 -5.66 29.01 25.54
C CYS A 634 -4.98 27.65 25.30
N ARG A 635 -4.74 27.34 24.02
CA ARG A 635 -3.98 26.17 23.59
C ARG A 635 -2.69 26.62 22.89
N ILE A 636 -1.56 26.18 23.43
CA ILE A 636 -0.21 26.53 22.99
C ILE A 636 0.40 25.34 22.26
N THR A 637 0.61 25.45 20.94
CA THR A 637 1.32 24.43 20.16
C THR A 637 2.81 24.42 20.53
N ILE A 638 3.39 23.23 20.69
CA ILE A 638 4.82 23.08 20.93
C ILE A 638 5.58 23.36 19.63
N GLY A 639 6.36 24.44 19.65
CA GLY A 639 7.26 24.82 18.56
C GLY A 639 8.66 24.26 18.75
N ASP A 640 9.60 24.78 17.96
CA ASP A 640 11.02 24.58 18.22
C ASP A 640 11.44 25.29 19.52
N ARG A 641 12.63 24.95 20.04
CA ARG A 641 13.14 25.50 21.29
C ARG A 641 13.21 27.04 21.29
N ARG A 642 13.45 27.67 20.13
CA ARG A 642 13.52 29.12 20.01
C ARG A 642 12.13 29.75 20.15
N ALA A 643 11.12 29.21 19.47
CA ALA A 643 9.74 29.65 19.57
C ALA A 643 9.18 29.47 20.99
N ASN A 644 9.47 28.33 21.60
CA ASN A 644 9.07 28.01 22.98
C ASN A 644 9.69 28.98 23.99
N THR A 645 10.99 29.28 23.88
CA THR A 645 11.65 30.26 24.75
C THR A 645 11.11 31.67 24.53
N ALA A 646 10.88 32.08 23.28
CA ALA A 646 10.30 33.40 22.98
C ALA A 646 8.91 33.58 23.62
N LEU A 647 8.10 32.52 23.68
CA LEU A 647 6.82 32.54 24.38
C LEU A 647 7.00 32.74 25.89
N LEU A 648 7.91 32.02 26.53
CA LEU A 648 8.18 32.18 27.97
C LEU A 648 8.73 33.58 28.31
N ASP A 649 9.62 34.12 27.48
CA ASP A 649 10.17 35.47 27.63
C ASP A 649 9.08 36.54 27.47
N ALA A 650 8.20 36.36 26.47
CA ALA A 650 7.06 37.24 26.25
C ALA A 650 6.10 37.20 27.44
N LEU A 651 5.83 36.03 28.03
CA LEU A 651 5.02 35.92 29.25
C LEU A 651 5.69 36.57 30.47
N SER A 652 7.01 36.51 30.59
CA SER A 652 7.75 37.08 31.73
C SER A 652 7.73 38.61 31.75
N SER A 653 7.52 39.25 30.60
CA SER A 653 7.29 40.70 30.51
C SER A 653 5.91 41.13 31.02
N ALA A 654 5.05 40.17 31.43
CA ALA A 654 3.66 40.40 31.86
C ALA A 654 3.50 40.72 33.35
N VAL A 655 4.58 40.55 34.12
CA VAL A 655 4.59 40.72 35.58
C VAL A 655 4.80 42.18 35.96
#